data_AF-A0A960JKB3-F1
#
_entry.id   AF-A0A960JKB3-F1
#
_cell.length_a   1.000
_cell.length_b   1.000
_cell.length_c   1.000
_cell.angle_alpha   90.00
_cell.angle_beta   90.00
_cell.angle_gamma   90.00
#
_symmetry.space_group_name_H-M   'P 1'
#
loop_
_entity.id
_entity.type
_entity.pdbx_description
1 polymer ?
#
loop_
_entity_poly.entity_id
_entity_poly.type
_entity_poly.pdbx_seq_one_letter_code
_entity_poly.pdbx_strand_id
1 'polypeptide(L)'
;TEYGYWFIIESNDDRQTQAQAKGSARSFNLSVNEFEGNYGFSLQFPNAEGTYKREEHVKRTGHCQAKNNEPFDRSTSEPTKIDGESFSVFGEKLDPKNPDTISGTKIWGDDGKGQVRSFVYQVTWRFTRCPQKLVITELKFEHPKFPNFEDWKEIDEIRGTVDGNRLKVIAKVLNMSGDVKYADLKFSETYRGDKYNGARPDEILPQGDVSLKLDPGEEREVELVWDSEGQSWFYDGRPHLSHRIKAELSENGQKKDEKEKPLNIAPKPVVLVNGLWEDHKVWEPLYQNLLTLNHGYRWKAYPVGDKPENGVMRMGKWNGTDKVLNSVYDNADQLAKYIKNAQLESNAWHIDIVAHSTGGLVARLYLHKLMPNVPDARPLVKHLVMLGTPNGGVPCIDIFIGRLGMFKTEQRNLNELTNASMLDFNKYVVNNGGTKVSALAGNPVPIICGGAEWNDGFVTVKSAIYGIADNGQSNDLNYQLVDGKNFDNFVKPHLITGPKKTYPYGVKNDPTDWKRWQIKNRDFDVNTVSGFYDSSLQLGNQLAANLFKENRRNGPSPESVEVYRAVSDEIDQAFSKELTIAPKQTVEIEIPLEAAPNFGITFTANPGVSVSLMNDKGVLVSRNLKDSPLANMTFRMIMTNRPVTRSVWKLKLENTTDREQVFAGFGWSITDGLPLR
;
A
#
# COMPACT_ATOMS: atom_id res chain seq x y z
N THR A 1 -80.82 -98.55 -9.26
CA THR A 1 -80.71 -98.11 -10.67
C THR A 1 -80.65 -96.60 -10.67
N GLU A 2 -79.46 -96.03 -10.86
CA GLU A 2 -79.23 -94.67 -11.36
C GLU A 2 -77.83 -94.73 -12.00
N TYR A 3 -77.78 -94.84 -13.33
CA TYR A 3 -76.53 -94.83 -14.08
C TYR A 3 -76.12 -93.36 -14.27
N GLY A 4 -75.20 -92.88 -13.44
CA GLY A 4 -74.56 -91.58 -13.63
C GLY A 4 -73.59 -91.66 -14.81
N TYR A 5 -73.88 -90.96 -15.90
CA TYR A 5 -72.94 -90.75 -16.99
C TYR A 5 -71.97 -89.63 -16.61
N TRP A 6 -70.67 -89.91 -16.59
CA TRP A 6 -69.62 -88.91 -16.39
C TRP A 6 -69.08 -88.45 -17.74
N PHE A 7 -68.96 -87.14 -17.92
CA PHE A 7 -68.29 -86.52 -19.08
C PHE A 7 -66.90 -86.10 -18.66
N ILE A 8 -65.87 -86.44 -19.45
CA ILE A 8 -64.50 -86.01 -19.21
C ILE A 8 -64.13 -85.00 -20.29
N ILE A 9 -63.77 -83.80 -19.84
CA ILE A 9 -63.16 -82.76 -20.67
C ILE A 9 -61.73 -82.60 -20.18
N GLU A 10 -60.79 -82.98 -21.03
CA GLU A 10 -59.37 -82.66 -20.83
C GLU A 10 -59.08 -81.42 -21.68
N SER A 11 -58.66 -80.34 -21.03
CA SER A 11 -58.28 -79.09 -21.70
C SER A 11 -56.86 -78.75 -21.30
N ASN A 12 -56.00 -78.55 -22.29
CA ASN A 12 -54.70 -77.90 -22.10
C ASN A 12 -54.76 -76.50 -22.73
N ASP A 13 -54.31 -75.48 -22.01
CA ASP A 13 -54.33 -74.07 -22.45
C ASP A 13 -52.91 -73.50 -22.28
N ASP A 14 -52.13 -73.57 -23.35
CA ASP A 14 -50.75 -73.11 -23.37
C ASP A 14 -50.70 -71.64 -23.80
N ARG A 15 -50.07 -70.80 -22.98
CA ARG A 15 -50.01 -69.35 -23.15
C ARG A 15 -48.56 -68.89 -23.21
N GLN A 16 -48.18 -68.21 -24.29
CA GLN A 16 -46.83 -67.70 -24.47
C GLN A 16 -46.84 -66.25 -24.94
N THR A 17 -46.08 -65.40 -24.24
CA THR A 17 -45.80 -64.03 -24.68
C THR A 17 -44.35 -63.91 -25.10
N GLN A 18 -44.08 -63.41 -26.30
CA GLN A 18 -42.73 -63.06 -26.73
C GLN A 18 -42.70 -61.60 -27.21
N ALA A 19 -41.74 -60.81 -26.75
CA ALA A 19 -41.55 -59.42 -27.17
C ALA A 19 -40.06 -59.08 -27.18
N GLN A 20 -39.68 -58.13 -28.05
CA GLN A 20 -38.31 -57.63 -28.12
C GLN A 20 -38.35 -56.11 -28.28
N ALA A 21 -37.50 -55.38 -27.52
CA ALA A 21 -37.39 -53.93 -27.61
C ALA A 21 -35.93 -53.50 -27.77
N LYS A 22 -35.71 -52.46 -28.58
CA LYS A 22 -34.43 -51.74 -28.67
C LYS A 22 -34.75 -50.24 -28.71
N GLY A 23 -34.14 -49.46 -27.83
CA GLY A 23 -34.37 -48.01 -27.80
C GLY A 23 -33.73 -47.34 -26.60
N SER A 24 -33.82 -46.02 -26.56
CA SER A 24 -33.41 -45.22 -25.40
C SER A 24 -34.30 -45.52 -24.21
N ALA A 25 -33.71 -45.45 -23.01
CA ALA A 25 -34.49 -45.49 -21.77
C ALA A 25 -35.48 -44.33 -21.74
N ARG A 26 -36.68 -44.59 -21.21
CA ARG A 26 -37.73 -43.56 -21.07
C ARG A 26 -37.40 -42.56 -19.96
N SER A 27 -36.63 -43.00 -18.96
CA SER A 27 -36.05 -42.17 -17.93
C SER A 27 -34.75 -42.80 -17.43
N PHE A 28 -33.81 -41.94 -17.03
CA PHE A 28 -32.55 -42.32 -16.42
C PHE A 28 -32.14 -41.26 -15.40
N ASN A 29 -31.75 -41.67 -14.21
CA ASN A 29 -31.17 -40.80 -13.19
C ASN A 29 -30.02 -41.55 -12.51
N LEU A 30 -28.85 -40.93 -12.40
CA LEU A 30 -27.66 -41.45 -11.73
C LEU A 30 -27.23 -40.47 -10.64
N SER A 31 -27.02 -40.99 -9.44
CA SER A 31 -26.47 -40.29 -8.29
C SER A 31 -25.21 -41.00 -7.81
N VAL A 32 -24.14 -40.24 -7.56
CA VAL A 32 -22.86 -40.74 -7.04
C VAL A 32 -22.51 -39.91 -5.80
N ASN A 33 -22.33 -40.58 -4.66
CA ASN A 33 -21.80 -39.97 -3.45
C ASN A 33 -20.34 -40.38 -3.30
N GLU A 34 -19.44 -39.49 -3.72
CA GLU A 34 -18.00 -39.74 -3.71
C GLU A 34 -17.44 -39.85 -2.29
N PHE A 35 -17.98 -39.07 -1.35
CA PHE A 35 -17.53 -39.06 0.03
C PHE A 35 -17.84 -40.38 0.75
N GLU A 36 -19.02 -40.94 0.49
CA GLU A 36 -19.43 -42.23 1.06
C GLU A 36 -19.00 -43.44 0.21
N GLY A 37 -18.46 -43.21 -0.99
CA GLY A 37 -18.01 -44.26 -1.90
C GLY A 37 -19.14 -45.09 -2.52
N ASN A 38 -20.32 -44.50 -2.71
CA ASN A 38 -21.53 -45.22 -3.11
C ASN A 38 -22.20 -44.59 -4.35
N TYR A 39 -22.94 -45.39 -5.11
CA TYR A 39 -23.76 -44.92 -6.23
C TYR A 39 -25.17 -45.51 -6.21
N GLY A 40 -26.08 -44.85 -6.92
CA GLY A 40 -27.41 -45.35 -7.20
C GLY A 40 -27.94 -44.81 -8.52
N PHE A 41 -28.75 -45.59 -9.22
CA PHE A 41 -29.41 -45.12 -10.42
C PHE A 41 -30.78 -45.77 -10.60
N SER A 42 -31.65 -45.07 -11.32
CA SER A 42 -32.93 -45.57 -11.76
C SER A 42 -33.03 -45.51 -13.29
N LEU A 43 -33.68 -46.51 -13.86
CA LEU A 43 -33.87 -46.65 -15.30
C LEU A 43 -35.29 -47.16 -15.57
N GLN A 44 -35.94 -46.61 -16.61
CA GLN A 44 -37.17 -47.18 -17.16
C GLN A 44 -36.94 -47.65 -18.60
N PHE A 45 -37.22 -48.92 -18.86
CA PHE A 45 -37.08 -49.51 -20.19
C PHE A 45 -38.07 -48.92 -21.20
N PRO A 46 -37.76 -48.95 -22.50
CA PRO A 46 -38.76 -48.73 -23.53
C PRO A 46 -39.81 -49.84 -23.50
N ASN A 47 -41.02 -49.55 -23.99
CA ASN A 47 -42.05 -50.56 -24.16
C ASN A 47 -41.62 -51.55 -25.26
N ALA A 48 -41.93 -52.83 -25.09
CA ALA A 48 -41.70 -53.87 -26.08
C ALA A 48 -42.99 -54.19 -26.83
N GLU A 49 -42.91 -54.25 -28.15
CA GLU A 49 -43.97 -54.81 -28.97
C GLU A 49 -43.71 -56.30 -29.13
N GLY A 50 -44.76 -57.10 -28.99
CA GLY A 50 -44.68 -58.54 -28.96
C GLY A 50 -45.92 -59.21 -29.50
N THR A 51 -45.95 -60.52 -29.37
CA THR A 51 -47.08 -61.35 -29.77
C THR A 51 -47.44 -62.27 -28.62
N TYR A 52 -48.73 -62.26 -28.26
CA TYR A 52 -49.32 -63.20 -27.32
C TYR A 52 -49.93 -64.36 -28.12
N LYS A 53 -49.40 -65.56 -27.92
CA LYS A 53 -49.89 -66.80 -28.53
C LYS A 53 -50.63 -67.62 -27.47
N ARG A 54 -51.83 -68.08 -27.80
CA ARG A 54 -52.63 -68.99 -26.97
C ARG A 54 -53.01 -70.22 -27.79
N GLU A 55 -52.72 -71.40 -27.26
CA GLU A 55 -53.05 -72.68 -27.86
C GLU A 55 -53.98 -73.44 -26.91
N GLU A 56 -55.25 -73.58 -27.31
CA GLU A 56 -56.25 -74.36 -26.56
C GLU A 56 -56.42 -75.71 -27.25
N HIS A 57 -56.15 -76.78 -26.52
CA HIS A 57 -56.35 -78.16 -26.94
C HIS A 57 -57.43 -78.79 -26.07
N VAL A 58 -58.63 -79.00 -26.63
CA VAL A 58 -59.78 -79.55 -25.88
C VAL A 58 -60.15 -80.91 -26.43
N LYS A 59 -60.02 -81.94 -25.59
CA LYS A 59 -60.47 -83.30 -25.87
C LYS A 59 -61.70 -83.61 -25.03
N ARG A 60 -62.80 -83.99 -25.71
CA ARG A 60 -64.09 -84.30 -25.06
C ARG A 60 -64.42 -85.77 -25.26
N THR A 61 -64.81 -86.45 -24.19
CA THR A 61 -65.27 -87.83 -24.26
C THR A 61 -66.50 -88.03 -23.38
N GLY A 62 -67.44 -88.86 -23.86
CA GLY A 62 -68.66 -89.23 -23.11
C GLY A 62 -69.98 -88.69 -23.68
N HIS A 63 -69.98 -87.90 -24.76
CA HIS A 63 -71.23 -87.42 -25.39
C HIS A 63 -71.86 -88.48 -26.33
N CYS A 64 -73.20 -88.61 -26.30
CA CYS A 64 -73.93 -89.58 -27.12
C CYS A 64 -73.88 -89.28 -28.63
N GLN A 65 -73.61 -88.04 -29.01
CA GLN A 65 -73.44 -87.64 -30.42
C GLN A 65 -71.95 -87.52 -30.73
N ALA A 66 -71.46 -88.30 -31.70
CA ALA A 66 -70.04 -88.36 -32.08
C ALA A 66 -69.45 -86.97 -32.36
N LYS A 67 -70.21 -86.08 -33.02
CA LYS A 67 -69.81 -84.70 -33.32
C LYS A 67 -69.44 -83.87 -32.08
N ASN A 68 -70.01 -84.18 -30.92
CA ASN A 68 -69.76 -83.45 -29.68
C ASN A 68 -68.52 -83.96 -28.91
N ASN A 69 -67.91 -85.07 -29.38
CA ASN A 69 -66.64 -85.58 -28.87
C ASN A 69 -65.46 -85.21 -29.79
N GLU A 70 -65.68 -84.45 -30.87
CA GLU A 70 -64.59 -84.02 -31.75
C GLU A 70 -63.62 -83.11 -30.99
N PRO A 71 -62.29 -83.37 -31.09
CA PRO A 71 -61.31 -82.49 -30.48
C PRO A 71 -61.36 -81.13 -31.15
N PHE A 72 -61.12 -80.09 -30.35
CA PHE A 72 -61.05 -78.72 -30.84
C PHE A 72 -59.70 -78.13 -30.44
N ASP A 73 -58.93 -77.76 -31.45
CA ASP A 73 -57.67 -77.04 -31.31
C ASP A 73 -57.86 -75.61 -31.80
N ARG A 74 -57.50 -74.62 -30.97
CA ARG A 74 -57.53 -73.20 -31.35
C ARG A 74 -56.20 -72.56 -31.05
N SER A 75 -55.60 -71.95 -32.06
CA SER A 75 -54.46 -71.07 -31.89
C SER A 75 -54.89 -69.63 -32.17
N THR A 76 -54.68 -68.72 -31.22
CA THR A 76 -54.82 -67.28 -31.43
C THR A 76 -53.48 -66.59 -31.21
N SER A 77 -53.20 -65.61 -32.06
CA SER A 77 -51.98 -64.82 -32.02
C SER A 77 -52.37 -63.35 -32.08
N GLU A 78 -52.18 -62.62 -31.00
CA GLU A 78 -52.58 -61.22 -30.87
C GLU A 78 -51.35 -60.33 -30.68
N PRO A 79 -51.24 -59.19 -31.40
CA PRO A 79 -50.25 -58.18 -31.09
C PRO A 79 -50.43 -57.74 -29.64
N THR A 80 -49.35 -57.71 -28.88
CA THR A 80 -49.36 -57.26 -27.49
C THR A 80 -48.25 -56.26 -27.25
N LYS A 81 -48.43 -55.43 -26.23
CA LYS A 81 -47.47 -54.44 -25.81
C LYS A 81 -47.10 -54.72 -24.36
N ILE A 82 -45.82 -54.89 -24.11
CA ILE A 82 -45.26 -55.01 -22.77
C ILE A 82 -44.73 -53.64 -22.38
N ASP A 83 -45.27 -53.08 -21.31
CA ASP A 83 -44.76 -51.82 -20.79
C ASP A 83 -43.34 -52.02 -20.25
N GLY A 84 -42.48 -51.04 -20.53
CA GLY A 84 -41.10 -51.08 -20.07
C GLY A 84 -41.02 -50.93 -18.56
N GLU A 85 -40.51 -51.96 -17.89
CA GLU A 85 -40.33 -51.98 -16.45
C GLU A 85 -39.37 -50.89 -15.98
N SER A 86 -39.52 -50.51 -14.71
CA SER A 86 -38.57 -49.63 -14.03
C SER A 86 -37.77 -50.41 -13.01
N PHE A 87 -36.48 -50.13 -12.90
CA PHE A 87 -35.68 -50.63 -11.79
C PHE A 87 -34.81 -49.54 -11.21
N SER A 88 -34.38 -49.77 -9.97
CA SER A 88 -33.42 -48.92 -9.30
C SER A 88 -32.42 -49.75 -8.51
N VAL A 89 -31.21 -49.22 -8.38
CA VAL A 89 -30.18 -49.67 -7.45
C VAL A 89 -29.76 -48.49 -6.60
N PHE A 90 -29.52 -48.73 -5.31
CA PHE A 90 -29.18 -47.70 -4.34
C PHE A 90 -28.10 -48.22 -3.39
N GLY A 91 -27.09 -47.39 -3.11
CA GLY A 91 -26.06 -47.71 -2.12
C GLY A 91 -25.03 -48.75 -2.59
N GLU A 92 -24.88 -48.93 -3.89
CA GLU A 92 -23.85 -49.83 -4.44
C GLU A 92 -22.46 -49.21 -4.23
N LYS A 93 -21.48 -50.01 -3.81
CA LYS A 93 -20.13 -49.50 -3.52
C LYS A 93 -19.32 -49.30 -4.79
N LEU A 94 -18.52 -48.24 -4.81
CA LEU A 94 -17.48 -48.03 -5.81
C LEU A 94 -16.32 -49.00 -5.58
N ASP A 95 -15.78 -49.58 -6.66
CA ASP A 95 -14.55 -50.38 -6.59
C ASP A 95 -13.35 -49.42 -6.40
N PRO A 96 -12.61 -49.48 -5.26
CA PRO A 96 -11.48 -48.60 -5.02
C PRO A 96 -10.35 -48.78 -6.05
N LYS A 97 -10.27 -49.94 -6.71
CA LYS A 97 -9.26 -50.23 -7.74
C LYS A 97 -9.66 -49.74 -9.12
N ASN A 98 -10.93 -49.40 -9.32
CA ASN A 98 -11.45 -48.91 -10.59
C ASN A 98 -12.58 -47.89 -10.36
N PRO A 99 -12.30 -46.76 -9.69
CA PRO A 99 -13.31 -45.78 -9.29
C PRO A 99 -14.00 -45.11 -10.49
N ASP A 100 -13.37 -45.15 -11.66
CA ASP A 100 -13.89 -44.60 -12.91
C ASP A 100 -14.88 -45.53 -13.63
N THR A 101 -15.00 -46.79 -13.18
CA THR A 101 -15.92 -47.77 -13.78
C THR A 101 -16.93 -48.26 -12.76
N ILE A 102 -18.20 -47.98 -13.03
CA ILE A 102 -19.31 -48.48 -12.24
C ILE A 102 -20.01 -49.57 -13.05
N SER A 103 -19.98 -50.81 -12.59
CA SER A 103 -20.65 -51.93 -13.29
C SER A 103 -21.34 -52.88 -12.34
N GLY A 104 -22.39 -53.54 -12.81
CA GLY A 104 -23.13 -54.52 -12.02
C GLY A 104 -24.17 -55.25 -12.85
N THR A 105 -24.81 -56.24 -12.24
CA THR A 105 -25.94 -56.97 -12.82
C THR A 105 -27.01 -57.18 -11.77
N LYS A 106 -28.28 -56.97 -12.13
CA LYS A 106 -29.45 -57.23 -11.27
C LYS A 106 -30.43 -58.12 -12.00
N ILE A 107 -30.92 -59.15 -11.31
CA ILE A 107 -31.94 -60.08 -11.80
C ILE A 107 -33.15 -60.02 -10.87
N TRP A 108 -34.37 -59.98 -11.43
CA TRP A 108 -35.62 -60.06 -10.66
C TRP A 108 -36.75 -60.68 -11.50
N GLY A 109 -37.86 -61.06 -10.85
CA GLY A 109 -39.05 -61.61 -11.51
C GLY A 109 -39.21 -63.13 -11.46
N ASP A 110 -38.25 -63.84 -10.86
CA ASP A 110 -38.37 -65.25 -10.49
C ASP A 110 -38.89 -65.37 -9.04
N ASP A 111 -39.98 -66.11 -8.83
CA ASP A 111 -40.55 -66.35 -7.50
C ASP A 111 -39.87 -67.52 -6.75
N GLY A 112 -38.88 -68.15 -7.40
CA GLY A 112 -38.06 -69.22 -6.83
C GLY A 112 -38.83 -70.52 -6.59
N LYS A 113 -40.10 -70.63 -7.04
CA LYS A 113 -40.97 -71.79 -6.79
C LYS A 113 -41.12 -72.70 -8.00
N GLY A 114 -40.34 -72.51 -9.06
CA GLY A 114 -40.28 -73.40 -10.22
C GLY A 114 -41.55 -73.41 -11.10
N GLN A 115 -42.55 -72.59 -10.79
CA GLN A 115 -43.68 -72.30 -11.66
C GLN A 115 -43.53 -70.86 -12.16
N VAL A 116 -42.75 -70.65 -13.21
CA VAL A 116 -42.55 -69.31 -13.78
C VAL A 116 -43.89 -68.76 -14.30
N ARG A 117 -44.53 -67.87 -13.53
CA ARG A 117 -45.76 -67.15 -13.91
C ARG A 117 -45.50 -65.71 -14.40
N SER A 118 -44.24 -65.26 -14.43
CA SER A 118 -43.85 -63.87 -14.70
C SER A 118 -42.55 -63.77 -15.51
N PHE A 119 -42.27 -62.58 -16.07
CA PHE A 119 -41.04 -62.30 -16.81
C PHE A 119 -39.83 -62.25 -15.87
N VAL A 120 -38.73 -62.90 -16.24
CA VAL A 120 -37.43 -62.74 -15.59
C VAL A 120 -36.67 -61.62 -16.28
N TYR A 121 -36.31 -60.58 -15.53
CA TYR A 121 -35.53 -59.45 -16.01
C TYR A 121 -34.08 -59.59 -15.57
N GLN A 122 -33.15 -59.44 -16.51
CA GLN A 122 -31.72 -59.32 -16.24
C GLN A 122 -31.21 -58.02 -16.83
N VAL A 123 -30.57 -57.20 -15.99
CA VAL A 123 -29.98 -55.94 -16.42
C VAL A 123 -28.52 -55.90 -16.03
N THR A 124 -27.66 -55.64 -17.00
CA THR A 124 -26.23 -55.41 -16.80
C THR A 124 -25.91 -53.98 -17.20
N TRP A 125 -25.17 -53.26 -16.35
CA TRP A 125 -24.74 -51.90 -16.62
C TRP A 125 -23.23 -51.75 -16.51
N ARG A 126 -22.71 -50.78 -17.26
CA ARG A 126 -21.34 -50.28 -17.16
C ARG A 126 -21.35 -48.79 -17.47
N PHE A 127 -21.13 -47.97 -16.46
CA PHE A 127 -20.90 -46.53 -16.60
C PHE A 127 -19.40 -46.27 -16.47
N THR A 128 -18.88 -45.39 -17.31
CA THR A 128 -17.51 -44.91 -17.22
C THR A 128 -17.57 -43.41 -16.99
N ARG A 129 -16.94 -42.95 -15.91
CA ARG A 129 -16.82 -41.52 -15.62
C ARG A 129 -16.02 -40.84 -16.73
N CYS A 130 -16.35 -39.60 -17.08
CA CYS A 130 -15.44 -38.73 -17.81
C CYS A 130 -14.48 -38.12 -16.78
N PRO A 131 -13.19 -38.50 -16.70
CA PRO A 131 -12.33 -38.01 -15.64
C PRO A 131 -11.80 -36.62 -16.01
N GLN A 132 -12.09 -35.62 -15.17
CA GLN A 132 -11.14 -34.52 -14.99
C GLN A 132 -9.96 -35.12 -14.22
N LYS A 133 -8.84 -35.33 -14.93
CA LYS A 133 -7.74 -36.16 -14.41
C LYS A 133 -6.86 -35.44 -13.39
N LEU A 134 -6.86 -34.12 -13.43
CA LEU A 134 -6.01 -33.24 -12.63
C LEU A 134 -6.80 -31.95 -12.38
N VAL A 135 -6.98 -31.58 -11.11
CA VAL A 135 -7.76 -30.40 -10.72
C VAL A 135 -7.05 -29.62 -9.61
N ILE A 136 -7.25 -28.31 -9.59
CA ILE A 136 -6.79 -27.41 -8.54
C ILE A 136 -7.94 -27.23 -7.54
N THR A 137 -7.85 -27.91 -6.40
CA THR A 137 -8.91 -27.91 -5.38
C THR A 137 -8.92 -26.60 -4.58
N GLU A 138 -7.76 -26.00 -4.37
CA GLU A 138 -7.59 -24.79 -3.54
C GLU A 138 -6.58 -23.82 -4.15
N LEU A 139 -6.83 -22.52 -4.00
CA LEU A 139 -5.86 -21.45 -4.18
C LEU A 139 -6.06 -20.46 -3.03
N LYS A 140 -5.04 -20.25 -2.20
CA LYS A 140 -5.07 -19.29 -1.10
C LYS A 140 -3.73 -18.58 -0.95
N PHE A 141 -3.74 -17.51 -0.16
CA PHE A 141 -2.55 -16.71 0.10
C PHE A 141 -2.35 -16.55 1.59
N GLU A 142 -1.10 -16.62 2.05
CA GLU A 142 -0.75 -16.39 3.45
C GLU A 142 0.36 -15.32 3.55
N HIS A 143 0.40 -14.61 4.67
CA HIS A 143 1.49 -13.70 5.01
C HIS A 143 1.89 -13.83 6.49
N PRO A 144 3.12 -13.50 6.86
CA PRO A 144 3.53 -13.51 8.25
C PRO A 144 2.88 -12.35 9.03
N LYS A 145 2.40 -12.64 10.23
CA LYS A 145 1.82 -11.63 11.12
C LYS A 145 2.89 -10.94 11.95
N PHE A 146 3.04 -9.63 11.75
CA PHE A 146 3.93 -8.81 12.56
C PHE A 146 3.53 -8.88 14.05
N PRO A 147 4.48 -9.09 14.99
CA PRO A 147 5.93 -9.10 14.82
C PRO A 147 6.58 -10.50 14.64
N ASN A 148 5.80 -11.57 14.46
CA ASN A 148 6.33 -12.92 14.32
C ASN A 148 6.40 -13.36 12.85
N PHE A 149 7.63 -13.45 12.32
CA PHE A 149 7.86 -13.77 10.90
C PHE A 149 7.50 -15.21 10.53
N GLU A 150 7.39 -16.10 11.52
CA GLU A 150 7.00 -17.49 11.33
C GLU A 150 5.50 -17.73 11.55
N ASP A 151 4.74 -16.72 12.01
CA ASP A 151 3.29 -16.83 12.19
C ASP A 151 2.54 -16.53 10.87
N TRP A 152 2.55 -17.50 9.96
CA TRP A 152 1.81 -17.41 8.71
C TRP A 152 0.31 -17.51 8.95
N LYS A 153 -0.45 -16.57 8.36
CA LYS A 153 -1.91 -16.56 8.37
C LYS A 153 -2.46 -16.31 6.99
N GLU A 154 -3.61 -16.90 6.70
CA GLU A 154 -4.37 -16.61 5.50
C GLU A 154 -4.68 -15.11 5.39
N ILE A 155 -4.54 -14.60 4.17
CA ILE A 155 -4.82 -13.23 3.80
C ILE A 155 -6.32 -13.11 3.52
N ASP A 156 -6.99 -12.30 4.31
CA ASP A 156 -8.36 -11.87 4.05
C ASP A 156 -8.42 -11.11 2.71
N GLU A 157 -9.26 -11.57 1.77
CA GLU A 157 -9.35 -10.98 0.43
C GLU A 157 -9.68 -9.48 0.46
N ILE A 158 -10.53 -9.06 1.41
CA ILE A 158 -10.97 -7.67 1.54
C ILE A 158 -9.85 -6.81 2.11
N ARG A 159 -9.13 -7.23 3.15
CA ARG A 159 -8.04 -6.43 3.74
C ARG A 159 -6.77 -6.48 2.88
N GLY A 160 -6.45 -7.65 2.33
CA GLY A 160 -5.24 -7.89 1.57
C GLY A 160 -3.98 -7.92 2.43
N THR A 161 -2.85 -7.60 1.81
CA THR A 161 -1.52 -7.52 2.43
C THR A 161 -0.87 -6.15 2.15
N VAL A 162 0.33 -5.94 2.69
CA VAL A 162 1.14 -4.73 2.47
C VAL A 162 2.33 -5.06 1.58
N ASP A 163 2.65 -4.14 0.68
CA ASP A 163 3.80 -4.16 -0.21
C ASP A 163 5.10 -4.32 0.59
N GLY A 164 5.92 -5.28 0.19
CA GLY A 164 7.15 -5.65 0.88
C GLY A 164 6.96 -6.75 1.91
N ASN A 165 5.74 -7.23 2.17
CA ASN A 165 5.58 -8.47 2.92
C ASN A 165 6.00 -9.68 2.05
N ARG A 166 6.48 -10.75 2.70
CA ARG A 166 6.54 -12.07 2.06
C ARG A 166 5.16 -12.70 2.00
N LEU A 167 4.86 -13.36 0.90
CA LEU A 167 3.59 -14.02 0.64
C LEU A 167 3.85 -15.50 0.34
N LYS A 168 3.00 -16.38 0.87
CA LYS A 168 2.89 -17.76 0.39
C LYS A 168 1.70 -17.82 -0.55
N VAL A 169 1.93 -18.22 -1.79
CA VAL A 169 0.88 -18.60 -2.73
C VAL A 169 0.77 -20.12 -2.66
N ILE A 170 -0.39 -20.62 -2.23
CA ILE A 170 -0.60 -22.04 -1.96
C ILE A 170 -1.69 -22.55 -2.90
N ALA A 171 -1.37 -23.58 -3.68
CA ALA A 171 -2.36 -24.32 -4.44
C ALA A 171 -2.35 -25.80 -4.05
N LYS A 172 -3.54 -26.39 -3.95
CA LYS A 172 -3.70 -27.84 -3.79
C LYS A 172 -4.09 -28.46 -5.11
N VAL A 173 -3.34 -29.48 -5.51
CA VAL A 173 -3.53 -30.19 -6.77
C VAL A 173 -3.90 -31.63 -6.48
N LEU A 174 -5.05 -32.06 -7.00
CA LEU A 174 -5.59 -33.40 -6.82
C LEU A 174 -5.48 -34.20 -8.13
N ASN A 175 -4.86 -35.37 -8.06
CA ASN A 175 -4.93 -36.39 -9.10
C ASN A 175 -6.13 -37.30 -8.85
N MET A 176 -7.24 -37.05 -9.55
CA MET A 176 -8.44 -37.89 -9.44
C MET A 176 -8.37 -39.18 -10.27
N SER A 177 -7.29 -39.41 -11.02
CA SER A 177 -7.17 -40.57 -11.90
C SER A 177 -6.57 -41.79 -11.22
N GLY A 178 -6.84 -42.98 -11.77
CA GLY A 178 -6.22 -44.23 -11.35
C GLY A 178 -4.75 -44.42 -11.74
N ASP A 179 -4.16 -43.48 -12.49
CA ASP A 179 -2.78 -43.53 -12.97
C ASP A 179 -1.92 -42.44 -12.32
N VAL A 180 -0.60 -42.69 -12.25
CA VAL A 180 0.37 -41.65 -11.89
C VAL A 180 0.33 -40.53 -12.93
N LYS A 181 0.34 -39.29 -12.47
CA LYS A 181 0.29 -38.09 -13.31
C LYS A 181 1.56 -37.24 -13.18
N TYR A 182 1.98 -36.70 -14.31
CA TYR A 182 3.04 -35.70 -14.38
C TYR A 182 2.43 -34.40 -14.89
N ALA A 183 2.50 -33.35 -14.09
CA ALA A 183 1.85 -32.09 -14.36
C ALA A 183 2.78 -30.92 -14.09
N ASP A 184 2.62 -29.83 -14.83
CA ASP A 184 3.29 -28.56 -14.56
C ASP A 184 2.28 -27.58 -14.01
N LEU A 185 2.57 -27.04 -12.83
CA LEU A 185 1.78 -26.02 -12.15
C LEU A 185 2.48 -24.66 -12.29
N LYS A 186 1.76 -23.68 -12.84
CA LYS A 186 2.26 -22.32 -13.05
C LYS A 186 1.47 -21.31 -12.24
N PHE A 187 2.16 -20.60 -11.36
CA PHE A 187 1.66 -19.41 -10.69
C PHE A 187 2.01 -18.18 -11.52
N SER A 188 0.99 -17.42 -11.93
CA SER A 188 1.12 -16.23 -12.75
C SER A 188 0.20 -15.13 -12.27
N GLU A 189 0.55 -13.89 -12.56
CA GLU A 189 -0.40 -12.80 -12.52
C GLU A 189 -1.06 -12.64 -13.89
N THR A 190 -2.40 -12.59 -13.92
CA THR A 190 -3.18 -12.33 -15.14
C THR A 190 -3.63 -10.89 -15.22
N TYR A 191 -3.56 -10.33 -16.43
CA TYR A 191 -3.97 -8.95 -16.73
C TYR A 191 -5.22 -8.90 -17.60
N ARG A 192 -5.90 -10.04 -17.79
CA ARG A 192 -7.15 -10.10 -18.55
C ARG A 192 -8.21 -9.24 -17.87
N GLY A 193 -8.66 -8.21 -18.58
CA GLY A 193 -9.71 -7.30 -18.13
C GLY A 193 -9.22 -6.13 -17.26
N ASP A 194 -7.90 -5.92 -17.13
CA ASP A 194 -7.37 -4.70 -16.52
C ASP A 194 -7.56 -3.50 -17.46
N LYS A 195 -8.28 -2.48 -16.97
CA LYS A 195 -8.55 -1.23 -17.70
C LYS A 195 -7.27 -0.44 -17.99
N TYR A 196 -6.22 -0.62 -17.18
CA TYR A 196 -5.04 0.23 -17.20
C TYR A 196 -3.91 -0.25 -18.11
N ASN A 197 -3.79 -1.56 -18.34
CA ASN A 197 -2.69 -2.13 -19.13
C ASN A 197 -3.13 -2.83 -20.42
N GLY A 198 -4.42 -2.86 -20.70
CA GLY A 198 -4.96 -3.70 -21.78
C GLY A 198 -4.66 -5.19 -21.53
N ALA A 199 -5.08 -6.05 -22.45
CA ALA A 199 -4.76 -7.48 -22.36
C ALA A 199 -3.26 -7.70 -22.67
N ARG A 200 -2.38 -7.50 -21.68
CA ARG A 200 -0.99 -7.96 -21.74
C ARG A 200 -0.92 -9.46 -21.39
N PRO A 201 0.10 -10.20 -21.85
CA PRO A 201 0.29 -11.60 -21.48
C PRO A 201 0.43 -11.76 -19.97
N ASP A 202 0.01 -12.91 -19.46
CA ASP A 202 0.19 -13.30 -18.06
C ASP A 202 1.68 -13.34 -17.72
N GLU A 203 2.06 -12.82 -16.56
CA GLU A 203 3.45 -12.78 -16.08
C GLU A 203 3.65 -13.88 -15.04
N ILE A 204 4.54 -14.84 -15.31
CA ILE A 204 4.85 -15.92 -14.36
C ILE A 204 5.52 -15.30 -13.13
N LEU A 205 5.04 -15.65 -11.94
CA LEU A 205 5.65 -15.21 -10.69
C LEU A 205 7.07 -15.78 -10.58
N PRO A 206 8.03 -15.06 -9.96
CA PRO A 206 9.39 -15.59 -9.77
C PRO A 206 9.34 -16.97 -9.09
N GLN A 207 9.99 -17.98 -9.68
CA GLN A 207 9.96 -19.38 -9.22
C GLN A 207 8.57 -20.05 -9.24
N GLY A 208 7.61 -19.48 -9.96
CA GLY A 208 6.23 -19.96 -10.01
C GLY A 208 5.96 -21.12 -10.97
N ASP A 209 6.97 -21.72 -11.60
CA ASP A 209 6.82 -22.88 -12.49
C ASP A 209 7.33 -24.14 -11.78
N VAL A 210 6.45 -25.09 -11.50
CA VAL A 210 6.74 -26.28 -10.67
C VAL A 210 6.23 -27.54 -11.36
N SER A 211 7.12 -28.48 -11.65
CA SER A 211 6.75 -29.81 -12.13
C SER A 211 6.42 -30.75 -10.97
N LEU A 212 5.32 -31.48 -11.10
CA LEU A 212 4.73 -32.35 -10.10
C LEU A 212 4.61 -33.77 -10.65
N LYS A 213 4.96 -34.75 -9.82
CA LYS A 213 4.56 -36.15 -10.00
C LYS A 213 3.54 -36.50 -8.91
N LEU A 214 2.31 -36.83 -9.29
CA LEU A 214 1.22 -37.15 -8.38
C LEU A 214 0.83 -38.62 -8.53
N ASP A 215 0.81 -39.36 -7.42
CA ASP A 215 0.33 -40.74 -7.42
C ASP A 215 -1.22 -40.78 -7.55
N PRO A 216 -1.83 -41.93 -7.90
CA PRO A 216 -3.29 -42.04 -8.03
C PRO A 216 -4.02 -41.62 -6.75
N GLY A 217 -4.99 -40.71 -6.86
CA GLY A 217 -5.74 -40.19 -5.72
C GLY A 217 -4.97 -39.20 -4.83
N GLU A 218 -3.70 -38.88 -5.13
CA GLU A 218 -2.91 -37.96 -4.32
C GLU A 218 -3.41 -36.51 -4.44
N GLU A 219 -3.61 -35.86 -3.29
CA GLU A 219 -3.68 -34.41 -3.20
C GLU A 219 -2.36 -33.86 -2.68
N ARG A 220 -1.75 -32.94 -3.42
CA ARG A 220 -0.48 -32.30 -3.03
C ARG A 220 -0.66 -30.80 -2.90
N GLU A 221 -0.17 -30.28 -1.78
CA GLU A 221 -0.01 -28.85 -1.57
C GLU A 221 1.31 -28.37 -2.17
N VAL A 222 1.24 -27.32 -2.98
CA VAL A 222 2.41 -26.65 -3.57
C VAL A 222 2.44 -25.22 -3.08
N GLU A 223 3.56 -24.84 -2.47
CA GLU A 223 3.79 -23.52 -1.91
C GLU A 223 4.84 -22.75 -2.73
N LEU A 224 4.52 -21.50 -3.07
CA LEU A 224 5.46 -20.53 -3.62
C LEU A 224 5.63 -19.38 -2.63
N VAL A 225 6.86 -19.04 -2.26
CA VAL A 225 7.15 -17.83 -1.50
C VAL A 225 7.49 -16.68 -2.47
N TRP A 226 6.65 -15.65 -2.46
CA TRP A 226 6.76 -14.47 -3.31
C TRP A 226 7.00 -13.21 -2.48
N ASP A 227 7.92 -12.36 -2.92
CA ASP A 227 8.17 -11.04 -2.34
C ASP A 227 7.29 -9.99 -3.02
N SER A 228 6.42 -9.35 -2.24
CA SER A 228 5.49 -8.33 -2.75
C SER A 228 6.12 -6.94 -2.90
N GLU A 229 7.44 -6.81 -2.77
CA GLU A 229 8.10 -5.51 -2.89
C GLU A 229 7.87 -4.85 -4.26
N GLY A 230 7.31 -3.64 -4.20
CA GLY A 230 6.97 -2.78 -5.30
C GLY A 230 5.72 -3.18 -6.08
N GLN A 231 5.01 -4.21 -5.62
CA GLN A 231 3.85 -4.76 -6.34
C GLN A 231 2.61 -3.88 -6.24
N SER A 232 2.54 -2.98 -5.26
CA SER A 232 1.44 -2.01 -5.17
C SER A 232 1.45 -0.98 -6.31
N TRP A 233 2.47 -0.97 -7.17
CA TRP A 233 2.60 -0.01 -8.27
C TRP A 233 2.90 -0.72 -9.59
N PHE A 234 2.39 -0.17 -10.69
CA PHE A 234 2.87 -0.52 -12.02
C PHE A 234 4.26 0.11 -12.28
N TYR A 235 4.96 -0.37 -13.31
CA TYR A 235 6.29 0.11 -13.68
C TYR A 235 6.35 1.62 -13.98
N ASP A 236 5.23 2.23 -14.35
CA ASP A 236 5.08 3.67 -14.64
C ASP A 236 4.62 4.50 -13.43
N GLY A 237 4.52 3.90 -12.25
CA GLY A 237 4.12 4.56 -11.01
C GLY A 237 2.61 4.75 -10.83
N ARG A 238 1.77 4.22 -11.73
CA ARG A 238 0.32 4.15 -11.49
C ARG A 238 -0.01 3.12 -10.39
N PRO A 239 -1.08 3.33 -9.61
CA PRO A 239 -1.45 2.40 -8.54
C PRO A 239 -1.92 1.06 -9.13
N HIS A 240 -1.43 -0.04 -8.55
CA HIS A 240 -1.87 -1.40 -8.84
C HIS A 240 -2.69 -1.90 -7.65
N LEU A 241 -4.01 -1.76 -7.76
CA LEU A 241 -4.93 -1.92 -6.61
C LEU A 241 -5.28 -3.37 -6.30
N SER A 242 -5.29 -4.22 -7.32
CA SER A 242 -5.74 -5.61 -7.21
C SER A 242 -4.96 -6.47 -8.20
N HIS A 243 -4.31 -7.49 -7.66
CA HIS A 243 -3.59 -8.52 -8.40
C HIS A 243 -4.52 -9.70 -8.63
N ARG A 244 -4.48 -10.30 -9.80
CA ARG A 244 -5.22 -11.54 -10.08
C ARG A 244 -4.21 -12.66 -10.21
N ILE A 245 -4.04 -13.42 -9.15
CA ILE A 245 -3.09 -14.53 -9.15
C ILE A 245 -3.82 -15.77 -9.67
N LYS A 246 -3.25 -16.36 -10.71
CA LYS A 246 -3.73 -17.55 -11.38
C LYS A 246 -2.76 -18.71 -11.16
N ALA A 247 -3.29 -19.83 -10.69
CA ALA A 247 -2.64 -21.12 -10.76
C ALA A 247 -3.17 -21.86 -11.99
N GLU A 248 -2.28 -22.25 -12.91
CA GLU A 248 -2.61 -22.97 -14.14
C GLU A 248 -1.94 -24.34 -14.12
N LEU A 249 -2.73 -25.40 -14.27
CA LEU A 249 -2.26 -26.78 -14.23
C LEU A 249 -2.30 -27.38 -15.63
N SER A 250 -1.17 -27.93 -16.08
CA SER A 250 -1.03 -28.52 -17.41
C SER A 250 -0.41 -29.91 -17.36
N GLU A 251 -0.78 -30.76 -18.33
CA GLU A 251 -0.21 -32.11 -18.52
C GLU A 251 0.16 -32.23 -20.01
N ASN A 252 1.41 -32.58 -20.30
CA ASN A 252 1.94 -32.66 -21.67
C ASN A 252 1.74 -31.36 -22.49
N GLY A 253 1.90 -30.20 -21.84
CA GLY A 253 1.71 -28.88 -22.45
C GLY A 253 0.25 -28.49 -22.73
N GLN A 254 -0.72 -29.32 -22.35
CA GLN A 254 -2.14 -29.00 -22.46
C GLN A 254 -2.71 -28.59 -21.10
N LYS A 255 -3.37 -27.42 -21.05
CA LYS A 255 -4.08 -26.96 -19.86
C LYS A 255 -5.17 -27.96 -19.46
N LYS A 256 -5.18 -28.35 -18.19
CA LYS A 256 -6.18 -29.26 -17.59
C LYS A 256 -7.13 -28.52 -16.66
N ASP A 257 -6.60 -27.59 -15.87
CA ASP A 257 -7.39 -26.79 -14.95
C ASP A 257 -6.72 -25.43 -14.69
N GLU A 258 -7.51 -24.46 -14.21
CA GLU A 258 -6.99 -23.18 -13.74
C GLU A 258 -7.85 -22.62 -12.61
N LYS A 259 -7.23 -21.94 -11.65
CA LYS A 259 -7.92 -21.23 -10.58
C LYS A 259 -7.32 -19.85 -10.43
N GLU A 260 -8.18 -18.85 -10.34
CA GLU A 260 -7.80 -17.44 -10.19
C GLU A 260 -8.39 -16.91 -8.88
N LYS A 261 -7.59 -16.14 -8.13
CA LYS A 261 -8.05 -15.48 -6.91
C LYS A 261 -7.45 -14.06 -6.82
N PRO A 262 -8.25 -13.05 -6.47
CA PRO A 262 -7.73 -11.69 -6.31
C PRO A 262 -6.88 -11.58 -5.04
N LEU A 263 -5.85 -10.76 -5.11
CA LEU A 263 -5.00 -10.38 -3.99
C LEU A 263 -4.80 -8.87 -4.02
N ASN A 264 -5.17 -8.19 -2.93
CA ASN A 264 -4.95 -6.76 -2.80
C ASN A 264 -3.64 -6.50 -2.07
N ILE A 265 -2.80 -5.62 -2.61
CA ILE A 265 -1.51 -5.23 -2.03
C ILE A 265 -1.50 -3.72 -1.82
N ALA A 266 -1.61 -3.29 -0.56
CA ALA A 266 -1.55 -1.88 -0.18
C ALA A 266 -0.08 -1.40 -0.15
N PRO A 267 0.23 -0.13 -0.43
CA PRO A 267 1.59 0.37 -0.29
C PRO A 267 2.03 0.39 1.18
N LYS A 268 3.33 0.52 1.40
CA LYS A 268 3.90 0.65 2.75
C LYS A 268 3.25 1.82 3.48
N PRO A 269 2.91 1.66 4.77
CA PRO A 269 2.39 2.77 5.55
C PRO A 269 3.46 3.86 5.68
N VAL A 270 3.01 5.11 5.74
CA VAL A 270 3.88 6.28 5.81
C VAL A 270 3.82 6.86 7.22
N VAL A 271 4.94 6.85 7.93
CA VAL A 271 5.06 7.48 9.25
C VAL A 271 5.47 8.94 9.06
N LEU A 272 4.69 9.86 9.63
CA LEU A 272 4.85 11.30 9.44
C LEU A 272 5.41 11.95 10.71
N VAL A 273 6.59 12.56 10.62
CA VAL A 273 7.40 13.01 11.75
C VAL A 273 7.49 14.53 11.76
N ASN A 274 6.74 15.19 12.65
CA ASN A 274 6.71 16.65 12.74
C ASN A 274 8.00 17.26 13.33
N GLY A 275 8.17 18.57 13.12
CA GLY A 275 9.34 19.34 13.54
C GLY A 275 9.17 20.10 14.84
N LEU A 276 10.11 21.01 15.08
CA LEU A 276 10.18 21.87 16.26
C LEU A 276 8.94 22.78 16.34
N TRP A 277 8.37 22.90 17.53
CA TRP A 277 7.16 23.68 17.82
C TRP A 277 5.88 23.25 17.09
N GLU A 278 5.90 22.07 16.49
CA GLU A 278 4.76 21.45 15.82
C GLU A 278 4.22 20.26 16.60
N ASP A 279 3.04 19.79 16.22
CA ASP A 279 2.48 18.51 16.61
C ASP A 279 1.99 17.75 15.35
N HIS A 280 1.40 16.57 15.55
CA HIS A 280 0.94 15.71 14.45
C HIS A 280 -0.06 16.40 13.50
N LYS A 281 -0.74 17.47 13.92
CA LYS A 281 -1.77 18.15 13.12
C LYS A 281 -1.21 18.87 11.91
N VAL A 282 0.10 19.11 11.85
CA VAL A 282 0.76 19.65 10.65
C VAL A 282 0.50 18.77 9.42
N TRP A 283 0.24 17.47 9.63
CA TRP A 283 -0.02 16.50 8.58
C TRP A 283 -1.51 16.32 8.25
N GLU A 284 -2.41 16.70 9.16
CA GLU A 284 -3.83 16.35 9.10
C GLU A 284 -4.72 17.47 8.56
N PRO A 285 -5.79 17.12 7.80
CA PRO A 285 -6.09 15.81 7.19
C PRO A 285 -5.34 15.59 5.86
N LEU A 286 -4.46 16.52 5.49
CA LEU A 286 -3.91 16.65 4.14
C LEU A 286 -3.20 15.38 3.67
N TYR A 287 -2.26 14.82 4.44
CA TYR A 287 -1.47 13.68 3.97
C TYR A 287 -2.29 12.42 3.79
N GLN A 288 -3.19 12.09 4.72
CA GLN A 288 -4.06 10.93 4.54
C GLN A 288 -4.96 11.09 3.30
N ASN A 289 -5.43 12.31 3.01
CA ASN A 289 -6.19 12.58 1.78
C ASN A 289 -5.32 12.40 0.53
N LEU A 290 -4.08 12.91 0.52
CA LEU A 290 -3.16 12.77 -0.61
C LEU A 290 -2.82 11.30 -0.89
N LEU A 291 -2.53 10.50 0.14
CA LEU A 291 -2.31 9.05 -0.01
C LEU A 291 -3.55 8.35 -0.57
N THR A 292 -4.74 8.70 -0.05
CA THR A 292 -6.02 8.14 -0.50
C THR A 292 -6.31 8.47 -1.96
N LEU A 293 -6.04 9.70 -2.41
CA LEU A 293 -6.24 10.10 -3.80
C LEU A 293 -5.29 9.39 -4.77
N ASN A 294 -4.11 8.97 -4.31
CA ASN A 294 -3.07 8.39 -5.16
C ASN A 294 -3.07 6.86 -5.22
N HIS A 295 -3.53 6.16 -4.18
CA HIS A 295 -3.61 4.68 -4.18
C HIS A 295 -4.89 4.14 -3.51
N GLY A 296 -5.70 4.98 -2.87
CA GLY A 296 -6.93 4.57 -2.18
C GLY A 296 -6.76 4.42 -0.67
N TYR A 297 -7.86 4.11 0.01
CA TYR A 297 -7.98 4.16 1.48
C TYR A 297 -7.05 3.23 2.27
N ARG A 298 -6.36 2.31 1.60
CA ARG A 298 -5.44 1.37 2.23
C ARG A 298 -4.02 1.91 2.36
N TRP A 299 -3.67 2.98 1.65
CA TRP A 299 -2.40 3.67 1.87
C TRP A 299 -2.52 4.59 3.09
N LYS A 300 -2.00 4.12 4.23
CA LYS A 300 -2.20 4.75 5.54
C LYS A 300 -1.05 5.69 5.91
N ALA A 301 -1.43 6.87 6.38
CA ALA A 301 -0.57 7.79 7.10
C ALA A 301 -0.63 7.48 8.60
N TYR A 302 0.50 7.63 9.27
CA TYR A 302 0.66 7.50 10.71
C TYR A 302 1.38 8.75 11.24
N PRO A 303 0.65 9.84 11.53
CA PRO A 303 1.19 11.05 12.13
C PRO A 303 1.63 10.82 13.58
N VAL A 304 2.92 10.93 13.87
CA VAL A 304 3.46 10.61 15.19
C VAL A 304 2.82 11.46 16.28
N GLY A 305 2.07 10.83 17.18
CA GLY A 305 1.37 11.48 18.28
C GLY A 305 -0.13 11.69 18.08
N ASP A 306 -0.73 11.21 16.97
CA ASP A 306 -2.20 11.14 16.82
C ASP A 306 -2.85 10.20 17.86
N LYS A 307 -2.11 9.17 18.28
CA LYS A 307 -2.41 8.16 19.31
C LYS A 307 -1.31 8.21 20.37
N PRO A 308 -1.38 9.16 21.32
CA PRO A 308 -0.31 9.42 22.28
C PRO A 308 0.13 8.21 23.11
N GLU A 309 -0.77 7.24 23.32
CA GLU A 309 -0.50 5.96 24.00
C GLU A 309 0.58 5.12 23.30
N ASN A 310 0.78 5.32 22.00
CA ASN A 310 1.75 4.60 21.17
C ASN A 310 3.04 5.38 20.92
N GLY A 311 3.17 6.57 21.50
CA GLY A 311 4.33 7.46 21.35
C GLY A 311 3.89 8.88 21.00
N VAL A 312 4.52 9.86 21.63
CA VAL A 312 4.26 11.28 21.39
C VAL A 312 5.56 12.06 21.41
N MET A 313 5.86 12.76 20.31
CA MET A 313 7.00 13.67 20.29
C MET A 313 6.64 14.98 20.97
N ARG A 314 7.51 15.43 21.88
CA ARG A 314 7.35 16.71 22.60
C ARG A 314 8.31 17.72 22.02
N MET A 315 7.89 18.30 20.91
CA MET A 315 8.68 19.26 20.12
C MET A 315 8.55 20.71 20.61
N GLY A 316 7.82 20.92 21.71
CA GLY A 316 7.62 22.20 22.35
C GLY A 316 6.60 23.09 21.67
N LYS A 317 6.53 24.34 22.13
CA LYS A 317 5.74 25.42 21.54
C LYS A 317 6.54 26.69 21.52
N TRP A 318 6.33 27.47 20.47
CA TRP A 318 7.00 28.76 20.25
C TRP A 318 6.92 29.73 21.44
N ASN A 319 5.79 29.74 22.16
CA ASN A 319 5.55 30.63 23.29
C ASN A 319 6.11 30.12 24.64
N GLY A 320 6.92 29.05 24.63
CA GLY A 320 7.60 28.54 25.83
C GLY A 320 6.68 27.99 26.92
N THR A 321 5.38 27.76 26.65
CA THR A 321 4.44 27.29 27.69
C THR A 321 4.66 25.83 28.09
N ASP A 322 5.43 25.07 27.31
CA ASP A 322 5.70 23.67 27.57
C ASP A 322 6.94 23.53 28.45
N LYS A 323 6.73 23.12 29.70
CA LYS A 323 7.80 22.98 30.72
C LYS A 323 8.70 21.74 30.54
N VAL A 324 8.34 20.82 29.65
CA VAL A 324 9.08 19.57 29.40
C VAL A 324 9.22 19.36 27.90
N LEU A 325 10.44 19.54 27.43
CA LEU A 325 10.85 19.34 26.04
C LEU A 325 11.69 18.07 25.94
N ASN A 326 11.38 17.23 24.95
CA ASN A 326 12.17 16.05 24.64
C ASN A 326 13.37 16.45 23.78
N SER A 327 14.56 15.89 24.07
CA SER A 327 15.70 15.95 23.15
C SER A 327 15.41 15.21 21.84
N VAL A 328 16.26 15.38 20.83
CA VAL A 328 16.23 14.56 19.60
C VAL A 328 16.34 13.07 19.95
N TYR A 329 17.09 12.71 21.00
CA TYR A 329 17.20 11.34 21.50
C TYR A 329 15.88 10.82 22.08
N ASP A 330 15.26 11.58 22.98
CA ASP A 330 13.99 11.18 23.60
C ASP A 330 12.88 11.05 22.56
N ASN A 331 12.85 11.94 21.57
CA ASN A 331 11.87 11.86 20.47
C ASN A 331 12.12 10.67 19.54
N ALA A 332 13.36 10.22 19.36
CA ALA A 332 13.66 9.02 18.56
C ALA A 332 13.11 7.75 19.24
N ASP A 333 13.14 7.68 20.57
CA ASP A 333 12.51 6.59 21.32
C ASP A 333 10.98 6.62 21.18
N GLN A 334 10.36 7.80 21.12
CA GLN A 334 8.92 7.95 20.86
C GLN A 334 8.57 7.54 19.43
N LEU A 335 9.38 7.94 18.46
CA LEU A 335 9.25 7.51 17.07
C LEU A 335 9.35 5.99 16.94
N ALA A 336 10.27 5.33 17.65
CA ALA A 336 10.40 3.88 17.62
C ALA A 336 9.14 3.14 18.09
N LYS A 337 8.52 3.61 19.18
CA LYS A 337 7.25 3.06 19.69
C LYS A 337 6.13 3.23 18.66
N TYR A 338 6.07 4.40 18.06
CA TYR A 338 5.02 4.76 17.13
C TYR A 338 5.14 4.02 15.79
N ILE A 339 6.38 3.81 15.29
CA ILE A 339 6.65 2.93 14.14
C ILE A 339 6.17 1.50 14.42
N LYS A 340 6.45 0.96 15.61
CA LYS A 340 5.98 -0.38 15.99
C LYS A 340 4.45 -0.46 15.98
N ASN A 341 3.74 0.59 16.41
CA ASN A 341 2.29 0.66 16.30
C ASN A 341 1.83 0.66 14.83
N ALA A 342 2.46 1.46 13.97
CA ALA A 342 2.15 1.47 12.55
C ALA A 342 2.31 0.08 11.91
N GLN A 343 3.38 -0.66 12.25
CA GLN A 343 3.60 -2.03 11.80
C GLN A 343 2.54 -3.02 12.31
N LEU A 344 2.14 -2.92 13.59
CA LEU A 344 1.10 -3.76 14.18
C LEU A 344 -0.27 -3.54 13.54
N GLU A 345 -0.68 -2.29 13.35
CA GLU A 345 -1.99 -1.96 12.80
C GLU A 345 -2.12 -2.30 11.31
N SER A 346 -1.04 -2.10 10.54
CA SER A 346 -1.03 -2.36 9.10
C SER A 346 -0.57 -3.76 8.72
N ASN A 347 -0.06 -4.54 9.67
CA ASN A 347 0.68 -5.78 9.42
C ASN A 347 1.84 -5.59 8.40
N ALA A 348 2.56 -4.47 8.52
CA ALA A 348 3.64 -4.11 7.61
C ALA A 348 5.01 -4.46 8.21
N TRP A 349 5.82 -5.21 7.47
CA TRP A 349 7.21 -5.49 7.84
C TRP A 349 8.16 -4.33 7.52
N HIS A 350 7.78 -3.47 6.58
CA HIS A 350 8.51 -2.29 6.19
C HIS A 350 7.62 -1.06 6.10
N ILE A 351 8.19 0.11 6.35
CA ILE A 351 7.50 1.40 6.34
C ILE A 351 8.33 2.44 5.58
N ASP A 352 7.71 3.57 5.25
CA ASP A 352 8.42 4.76 4.79
C ASP A 352 8.22 5.91 5.79
N ILE A 353 9.18 6.82 5.87
CA ILE A 353 9.13 7.99 6.74
C ILE A 353 9.12 9.26 5.90
N VAL A 354 8.22 10.19 6.23
CA VAL A 354 8.29 11.59 5.78
C VAL A 354 8.45 12.46 7.02
N ALA A 355 9.51 13.26 7.05
CA ALA A 355 9.88 14.02 8.21
C ALA A 355 10.03 15.51 7.86
N HIS A 356 9.43 16.37 8.68
CA HIS A 356 9.49 17.81 8.51
C HIS A 356 10.48 18.43 9.50
N SER A 357 11.28 19.40 9.03
CA SER A 357 12.18 20.20 9.85
C SER A 357 13.03 19.30 10.76
N THR A 358 13.11 19.59 12.07
CA THR A 358 13.90 18.80 13.03
C THR A 358 13.44 17.35 13.19
N GLY A 359 12.24 16.99 12.74
CA GLY A 359 11.77 15.60 12.68
C GLY A 359 12.67 14.71 11.83
N GLY A 360 13.34 15.27 10.82
CA GLY A 360 14.31 14.52 10.02
C GLY A 360 15.55 14.11 10.81
N LEU A 361 15.98 14.92 11.79
CA LEU A 361 17.08 14.57 12.69
C LEU A 361 16.67 13.44 13.64
N VAL A 362 15.44 13.50 14.16
CA VAL A 362 14.84 12.43 14.98
C VAL A 362 14.79 11.12 14.20
N ALA A 363 14.34 11.17 12.95
CA ALA A 363 14.29 10.00 12.07
C ALA A 363 15.70 9.46 11.78
N ARG A 364 16.67 10.30 11.44
CA ARG A 364 18.07 9.88 11.23
C ARG A 364 18.65 9.19 12.45
N LEU A 365 18.39 9.72 13.65
CA LEU A 365 18.86 9.10 14.88
C LEU A 365 18.18 7.74 15.14
N TYR A 366 16.88 7.64 14.88
CA TYR A 366 16.18 6.35 14.93
C TYR A 366 16.84 5.33 14.00
N LEU A 367 17.10 5.68 12.73
CA LEU A 367 17.76 4.79 11.77
C LEU A 367 19.12 4.32 12.25
N HIS A 368 19.90 5.23 12.83
CA HIS A 368 21.26 4.93 13.28
C HIS A 368 21.32 4.02 14.51
N LYS A 369 20.44 4.27 15.50
CA LYS A 369 20.59 3.70 16.84
C LYS A 369 19.50 2.70 17.21
N LEU A 370 18.28 2.88 16.71
CA LEU A 370 17.08 2.21 17.23
C LEU A 370 16.40 1.30 16.21
N MET A 371 16.65 1.49 14.91
CA MET A 371 16.02 0.67 13.87
C MET A 371 16.51 -0.78 13.98
N PRO A 372 15.61 -1.74 14.26
CA PRO A 372 15.97 -3.14 14.34
C PRO A 372 16.22 -3.73 12.95
N ASN A 373 17.03 -4.79 12.90
CA ASN A 373 17.08 -5.66 11.73
C ASN A 373 15.76 -6.43 11.61
N VAL A 374 15.27 -6.60 10.38
CA VAL A 374 14.11 -7.46 10.10
C VAL A 374 14.56 -8.79 9.48
N PRO A 375 13.78 -9.88 9.65
CA PRO A 375 14.23 -11.24 9.31
C PRO A 375 14.55 -11.49 7.83
N ASP A 376 14.05 -10.66 6.93
CA ASP A 376 14.31 -10.77 5.49
C ASP A 376 15.56 -10.01 5.02
N ALA A 377 16.35 -9.47 5.95
CA ALA A 377 17.60 -8.73 5.73
C ALA A 377 17.45 -7.43 4.90
N ARG A 378 16.22 -6.92 4.72
CA ARG A 378 15.98 -5.60 4.12
C ARG A 378 15.86 -4.54 5.23
N PRO A 379 16.00 -3.23 4.94
CA PRO A 379 15.78 -2.23 5.98
C PRO A 379 14.30 -2.16 6.37
N LEU A 380 14.02 -1.97 7.67
CA LEU A 380 12.66 -1.74 8.17
C LEU A 380 12.08 -0.47 7.55
N VAL A 381 12.84 0.63 7.58
CA VAL A 381 12.48 1.87 6.88
C VAL A 381 13.08 1.83 5.49
N LYS A 382 12.24 1.82 4.45
CA LYS A 382 12.74 1.77 3.07
C LYS A 382 13.23 3.13 2.60
N HIS A 383 12.44 4.18 2.84
CA HIS A 383 12.80 5.56 2.52
C HIS A 383 12.57 6.50 3.70
N LEU A 384 13.48 7.45 3.85
CA LEU A 384 13.34 8.65 4.68
C LEU A 384 13.35 9.87 3.77
N VAL A 385 12.20 10.55 3.66
CA VAL A 385 12.04 11.81 2.93
C VAL A 385 12.05 12.95 3.92
N MET A 386 13.04 13.83 3.84
CA MET A 386 13.20 14.98 4.73
C MET A 386 12.77 16.26 4.03
N LEU A 387 11.98 17.08 4.72
CA LEU A 387 11.41 18.34 4.22
C LEU A 387 11.93 19.48 5.10
N GLY A 388 12.90 20.26 4.61
CA GLY A 388 13.46 21.40 5.32
C GLY A 388 14.21 21.05 6.61
N THR A 389 14.79 19.84 6.68
CA THR A 389 15.51 19.37 7.88
C THR A 389 16.88 20.04 8.02
N PRO A 390 17.24 20.63 9.17
CA PRO A 390 18.54 21.29 9.37
C PRO A 390 19.69 20.29 9.55
N ASN A 391 20.03 19.52 8.51
CA ASN A 391 21.10 18.52 8.56
C ASN A 391 22.48 19.14 8.86
N GLY A 392 22.71 20.38 8.47
CA GLY A 392 23.94 21.14 8.75
C GLY A 392 23.84 22.12 9.91
N GLY A 393 22.71 22.19 10.61
CA GLY A 393 22.44 23.18 11.66
C GLY A 393 21.71 24.43 11.16
N VAL A 394 21.42 25.35 12.06
CA VAL A 394 20.67 26.57 11.80
C VAL A 394 21.53 27.77 12.20
N PRO A 395 22.13 28.50 11.23
CA PRO A 395 23.05 29.60 11.52
C PRO A 395 22.46 30.68 12.43
N CYS A 396 21.15 30.91 12.33
CA CYS A 396 20.45 31.86 13.19
C CYS A 396 20.51 31.48 14.67
N ILE A 397 20.40 30.19 14.98
CA ILE A 397 20.36 29.71 16.37
C ILE A 397 21.68 30.02 17.08
N ASP A 398 22.82 29.86 16.39
CA ASP A 398 24.14 30.22 16.92
C ASP A 398 24.20 31.70 17.36
N ILE A 399 23.64 32.61 16.56
CA ILE A 399 23.62 34.04 16.88
C ILE A 399 22.65 34.36 18.02
N PHE A 400 21.45 33.77 18.00
CA PHE A 400 20.44 34.01 19.04
C PHE A 400 20.92 33.49 20.41
N ILE A 401 21.56 32.33 20.47
CA ILE A 401 22.18 31.82 21.71
C ILE A 401 23.36 32.71 22.11
N GLY A 402 24.29 32.97 21.19
CA GLY A 402 25.53 33.70 21.47
C GLY A 402 25.27 35.11 22.01
N ARG A 403 24.45 35.91 21.30
CA ARG A 403 24.25 37.34 21.57
C ARG A 403 23.14 37.66 22.55
N LEU A 404 21.99 37.01 22.40
CA LEU A 404 20.80 37.38 23.17
C LEU A 404 20.68 36.57 24.45
N GLY A 405 21.49 35.51 24.61
CA GLY A 405 21.29 34.54 25.69
C GLY A 405 19.94 33.81 25.61
N MET A 406 19.15 34.09 24.57
CA MET A 406 17.91 33.40 24.31
C MET A 406 18.19 31.92 24.15
N PHE A 407 17.27 31.11 24.70
CA PHE A 407 17.31 29.64 24.65
C PHE A 407 18.41 28.97 25.53
N LYS A 408 19.27 29.73 26.23
CA LYS A 408 20.37 29.16 27.06
C LYS A 408 19.90 28.27 28.22
N THR A 409 18.76 28.56 28.84
CA THR A 409 18.36 27.91 30.11
C THR A 409 17.13 27.01 30.04
N GLU A 410 16.30 27.11 29.00
CA GLU A 410 14.97 26.46 28.99
C GLU A 410 14.64 25.65 27.72
N GLN A 411 15.45 25.70 26.64
CA GLN A 411 15.15 24.97 25.40
C GLN A 411 16.34 24.12 24.91
N ARG A 412 16.61 23.00 25.60
CA ARG A 412 17.64 22.00 25.19
C ARG A 412 17.60 21.67 23.70
N ASN A 413 16.40 21.56 23.14
CA ASN A 413 16.14 21.17 21.75
C ASN A 413 16.74 22.14 20.72
N LEU A 414 16.89 23.43 21.05
CA LEU A 414 17.45 24.42 20.13
C LEU A 414 18.98 24.38 20.13
N ASN A 415 19.62 24.11 21.27
CA ASN A 415 21.08 23.93 21.34
C ASN A 415 21.54 22.77 20.44
N GLU A 416 20.68 21.76 20.27
CA GLU A 416 20.91 20.61 19.38
C GLU A 416 20.89 20.97 17.89
N LEU A 417 20.45 22.18 17.52
CA LEU A 417 20.36 22.67 16.14
C LEU A 417 21.47 23.67 15.76
N THR A 418 22.36 24.00 16.70
CA THR A 418 23.56 24.81 16.41
C THR A 418 24.44 24.12 15.38
N ASN A 419 25.21 24.88 14.61
CA ASN A 419 26.12 24.28 13.62
C ASN A 419 27.14 23.36 14.29
N ALA A 420 27.64 23.72 15.48
CA ALA A 420 28.57 22.89 16.25
C ALA A 420 27.93 21.55 16.68
N SER A 421 26.72 21.60 17.25
CA SER A 421 25.98 20.38 17.61
C SER A 421 25.70 19.50 16.39
N MET A 422 25.38 20.10 15.25
CA MET A 422 25.11 19.33 14.03
C MET A 422 26.36 18.73 13.39
N LEU A 423 27.51 19.38 13.51
CA LEU A 423 28.79 18.77 13.14
C LEU A 423 29.06 17.53 13.98
N ASP A 424 28.83 17.59 15.30
CA ASP A 424 29.00 16.42 16.16
C ASP A 424 27.94 15.35 15.89
N PHE A 425 26.68 15.72 15.73
CA PHE A 425 25.61 14.80 15.33
C PHE A 425 25.98 14.04 14.05
N ASN A 426 26.46 14.74 13.02
CA ASN A 426 26.82 14.11 11.74
C ASN A 426 28.08 13.22 11.81
N LYS A 427 28.98 13.43 12.79
CA LYS A 427 30.10 12.51 13.03
C LYS A 427 29.63 11.17 13.58
N TYR A 428 28.58 11.16 14.41
CA TYR A 428 28.10 9.95 15.07
C TYR A 428 26.95 9.29 14.30
N VAL A 429 26.00 10.06 13.78
CA VAL A 429 24.78 9.58 13.11
C VAL A 429 25.03 9.41 11.61
N VAL A 430 25.76 8.33 11.30
CA VAL A 430 26.21 8.00 9.93
C VAL A 430 25.53 6.77 9.34
N ASN A 431 25.07 5.85 10.19
CA ASN A 431 24.42 4.62 9.75
C ASN A 431 22.94 4.89 9.43
N ASN A 432 22.51 4.61 8.20
CA ASN A 432 21.11 4.65 7.80
C ASN A 432 20.48 3.24 7.70
N GLY A 433 21.21 2.19 8.06
CA GLY A 433 20.73 0.80 8.03
C GLY A 433 20.30 0.31 6.65
N GLY A 434 20.77 0.94 5.57
CA GLY A 434 20.35 0.65 4.19
C GLY A 434 19.11 1.41 3.73
N THR A 435 18.51 2.26 4.58
CA THR A 435 17.42 3.18 4.23
C THR A 435 17.89 4.20 3.21
N LYS A 436 17.11 4.42 2.15
CA LYS A 436 17.34 5.51 1.19
C LYS A 436 16.91 6.83 1.82
N VAL A 437 17.72 7.88 1.64
CA VAL A 437 17.48 9.19 2.26
C VAL A 437 17.43 10.26 1.18
N SER A 438 16.36 11.06 1.20
CA SER A 438 16.12 12.14 0.25
C SER A 438 15.79 13.44 0.98
N ALA A 439 16.21 14.60 0.46
CA ALA A 439 16.02 15.89 1.13
C ALA A 439 15.46 16.99 0.21
N LEU A 440 14.38 17.65 0.62
CA LEU A 440 13.83 18.84 -0.03
C LEU A 440 14.20 20.09 0.77
N ALA A 441 14.84 21.06 0.12
CA ALA A 441 15.16 22.35 0.71
C ALA A 441 14.21 23.45 0.22
N GLY A 442 13.71 24.30 1.11
CA GLY A 442 13.04 25.53 0.70
C GLY A 442 14.05 26.64 0.35
N ASN A 443 13.76 27.44 -0.67
CA ASN A 443 14.64 28.51 -1.15
C ASN A 443 13.97 29.86 -1.52
N PRO A 444 12.84 30.30 -0.93
CA PRO A 444 12.21 31.57 -1.29
C PRO A 444 12.94 32.81 -0.76
N VAL A 445 13.82 32.68 0.24
CA VAL A 445 14.45 33.82 0.90
C VAL A 445 15.96 33.83 0.63
N PRO A 446 16.55 34.93 0.12
CA PRO A 446 17.97 34.95 -0.30
C PRO A 446 18.97 35.32 0.80
N ILE A 447 18.48 35.77 1.96
CA ILE A 447 19.29 36.25 3.08
C ILE A 447 18.72 35.64 4.36
N ILE A 448 19.57 35.29 5.32
CA ILE A 448 19.17 34.84 6.65
C ILE A 448 20.25 35.18 7.66
N CYS A 449 19.85 35.82 8.77
CA CYS A 449 20.76 36.14 9.87
C CYS A 449 22.04 36.89 9.46
N GLY A 450 21.91 37.80 8.49
CA GLY A 450 23.00 38.61 7.92
C GLY A 450 23.88 37.90 6.90
N GLY A 451 23.68 36.59 6.69
CA GLY A 451 24.28 35.83 5.60
C GLY A 451 23.43 35.85 4.34
N ALA A 452 24.06 36.02 3.18
CA ALA A 452 23.46 35.96 1.85
C ALA A 452 23.38 34.49 1.38
N GLU A 453 22.44 33.74 1.94
CA GLU A 453 22.20 32.34 1.63
C GLU A 453 20.71 32.06 1.41
N TRP A 454 20.40 31.32 0.35
CA TRP A 454 19.02 30.88 0.07
C TRP A 454 18.51 29.96 1.18
N ASN A 455 17.30 30.21 1.65
CA ASN A 455 16.70 29.55 2.80
C ASN A 455 15.17 29.60 2.75
N ASP A 456 14.55 28.87 3.68
CA ASP A 456 13.10 28.72 3.82
C ASP A 456 12.51 29.53 5.00
N GLY A 457 13.28 30.45 5.56
CA GLY A 457 12.94 31.22 6.76
C GLY A 457 13.26 30.54 8.08
N PHE A 458 13.77 29.31 8.04
CA PHE A 458 14.30 28.61 9.20
C PHE A 458 15.65 27.95 8.90
N VAL A 459 15.72 27.15 7.82
CA VAL A 459 16.88 26.35 7.41
C VAL A 459 17.42 26.85 6.08
N THR A 460 18.75 26.89 5.95
CA THR A 460 19.40 27.23 4.68
C THR A 460 19.40 26.05 3.72
N VAL A 461 19.49 26.31 2.42
CA VAL A 461 19.55 25.25 1.41
C VAL A 461 20.75 24.33 1.65
N LYS A 462 21.94 24.88 1.97
CA LYS A 462 23.13 24.05 2.23
C LYS A 462 22.94 23.16 3.45
N SER A 463 22.35 23.70 4.52
CA SER A 463 22.05 22.92 5.71
C SER A 463 21.03 21.82 5.43
N ALA A 464 19.98 22.13 4.66
CA ALA A 464 18.92 21.18 4.36
C ALA A 464 19.41 19.92 3.62
N ILE A 465 20.32 20.10 2.67
CA ILE A 465 20.86 19.01 1.83
C ILE A 465 22.20 18.45 2.34
N TYR A 466 22.69 18.90 3.50
CA TYR A 466 24.01 18.53 4.00
C TYR A 466 24.17 17.01 4.12
N GLY A 467 25.13 16.45 3.39
CA GLY A 467 25.43 15.01 3.37
C GLY A 467 24.42 14.14 2.62
N ILE A 468 23.43 14.72 1.94
CA ILE A 468 22.38 13.97 1.24
C ILE A 468 22.52 14.13 -0.27
N ALA A 469 22.81 13.02 -0.96
CA ALA A 469 23.02 13.01 -2.41
C ALA A 469 21.72 13.19 -3.21
N ASP A 470 20.63 12.55 -2.79
CA ASP A 470 19.32 12.64 -3.42
C ASP A 470 18.55 13.82 -2.83
N ASN A 471 18.54 14.95 -3.53
CA ASN A 471 17.95 16.16 -3.00
C ASN A 471 17.24 16.99 -4.07
N GLY A 472 16.38 17.91 -3.62
CA GLY A 472 15.64 18.86 -4.44
C GLY A 472 15.47 20.20 -3.75
N GLN A 473 14.96 21.19 -4.48
CA GLN A 473 14.64 22.51 -3.93
C GLN A 473 13.23 22.94 -4.31
N SER A 474 12.54 23.65 -3.41
CA SER A 474 11.25 24.29 -3.69
C SER A 474 11.26 25.76 -3.27
N ASN A 475 10.54 26.60 -4.00
CA ASN A 475 10.33 28.00 -3.66
C ASN A 475 9.23 28.17 -2.59
N ASP A 476 9.39 27.49 -1.46
CA ASP A 476 8.42 27.43 -0.35
C ASP A 476 9.11 27.72 0.98
N LEU A 477 8.39 28.38 1.90
CA LEU A 477 8.84 28.57 3.28
C LEU A 477 8.82 27.23 4.03
N ASN A 478 9.52 27.14 5.17
CA ASN A 478 9.68 25.88 5.92
C ASN A 478 8.32 25.19 6.16
N TYR A 479 7.36 25.93 6.74
CA TYR A 479 6.01 25.42 7.03
C TYR A 479 5.18 25.02 5.79
N GLN A 480 5.56 25.48 4.58
CA GLN A 480 4.89 25.14 3.32
C GLN A 480 5.49 23.90 2.66
N LEU A 481 6.63 23.40 3.15
CA LEU A 481 7.27 22.20 2.57
C LEU A 481 6.41 20.94 2.74
N VAL A 482 5.48 20.94 3.69
CA VAL A 482 4.49 19.87 3.89
C VAL A 482 3.27 19.99 2.96
N ASP A 483 3.13 21.06 2.17
CA ASP A 483 1.95 21.25 1.32
C ASP A 483 1.85 20.19 0.20
N GLY A 484 0.63 19.96 -0.30
CA GLY A 484 0.35 18.91 -1.30
C GLY A 484 1.13 19.05 -2.61
N LYS A 485 1.52 20.28 -2.98
CA LYS A 485 2.45 20.55 -4.07
C LYS A 485 3.76 19.76 -3.93
N ASN A 486 4.36 19.78 -2.75
CA ASN A 486 5.63 19.13 -2.48
C ASN A 486 5.45 17.62 -2.32
N PHE A 487 4.27 17.20 -1.87
CA PHE A 487 3.90 15.80 -1.90
C PHE A 487 3.96 15.22 -3.32
N ASP A 488 3.27 15.83 -4.29
CA ASP A 488 3.20 15.30 -5.65
C ASP A 488 4.54 15.37 -6.39
N ASN A 489 5.30 16.46 -6.18
CA ASN A 489 6.54 16.71 -6.93
C ASN A 489 7.78 16.05 -6.32
N PHE A 490 7.79 15.82 -5.00
CA PHE A 490 8.96 15.30 -4.30
C PHE A 490 8.62 14.07 -3.46
N VAL A 491 7.66 14.14 -2.52
CA VAL A 491 7.43 13.02 -1.59
C VAL A 491 6.97 11.74 -2.31
N LYS A 492 5.86 11.79 -3.05
CA LYS A 492 5.27 10.65 -3.75
C LYS A 492 6.28 9.93 -4.65
N PRO A 493 7.06 10.63 -5.51
CA PRO A 493 8.09 10.00 -6.30
C PRO A 493 9.07 9.14 -5.49
N HIS A 494 9.39 9.53 -4.24
CA HIS A 494 10.30 8.79 -3.34
C HIS A 494 9.63 7.64 -2.57
N LEU A 495 8.32 7.70 -2.35
CA LEU A 495 7.57 6.64 -1.66
C LEU A 495 7.17 5.50 -2.60
N ILE A 496 6.98 5.78 -3.88
CA ILE A 496 6.62 4.78 -4.88
C ILE A 496 7.85 3.95 -5.21
N THR A 497 7.75 2.63 -5.05
CA THR A 497 8.76 1.67 -5.51
C THR A 497 8.08 0.69 -6.46
N GLY A 498 8.53 0.57 -7.71
CA GLY A 498 7.96 -0.40 -8.66
C GLY A 498 8.59 -1.81 -8.54
N PRO A 499 8.02 -2.85 -9.17
CA PRO A 499 8.44 -4.26 -9.04
C PRO A 499 9.90 -4.57 -9.45
N LYS A 500 10.54 -3.66 -10.20
CA LYS A 500 11.96 -3.74 -10.63
C LYS A 500 12.85 -2.70 -9.96
N LYS A 501 12.38 -2.08 -8.86
CA LYS A 501 13.03 -0.92 -8.22
C LYS A 501 13.27 0.24 -9.19
N THR A 502 12.47 0.30 -10.26
CA THR A 502 12.50 1.36 -11.29
C THR A 502 12.07 2.72 -10.74
N TYR A 503 11.38 2.69 -9.60
CA TYR A 503 11.06 3.83 -8.77
C TYR A 503 11.58 3.60 -7.34
N PRO A 504 11.88 4.67 -6.57
CA PRO A 504 11.71 6.07 -6.96
C PRO A 504 12.67 6.50 -8.07
N TYR A 505 12.23 7.36 -9.00
CA TYR A 505 13.20 8.07 -9.85
C TYR A 505 14.08 8.88 -8.90
N GLY A 506 15.40 8.69 -8.94
CA GLY A 506 16.29 9.66 -8.35
C GLY A 506 15.92 11.01 -8.93
N VAL A 507 15.65 12.00 -8.06
CA VAL A 507 15.31 13.32 -8.57
C VAL A 507 16.56 13.82 -9.28
N LYS A 508 16.54 13.82 -10.61
CA LYS A 508 17.49 14.63 -11.37
C LYS A 508 17.16 16.06 -10.99
N ASN A 509 17.94 16.60 -10.04
CA ASN A 509 18.29 18.01 -10.03
C ASN A 509 19.01 18.29 -11.35
N ASP A 510 18.24 18.34 -12.44
CA ASP A 510 18.70 18.94 -13.67
C ASP A 510 18.46 20.44 -13.48
N PRO A 511 19.51 21.25 -13.24
CA PRO A 511 19.37 22.70 -13.14
C PRO A 511 18.80 23.33 -14.43
N THR A 512 18.72 22.57 -15.54
CA THR A 512 18.11 22.96 -16.80
C THR A 512 16.66 22.45 -16.98
N ASP A 513 16.18 21.52 -16.14
CA ASP A 513 14.77 21.08 -16.08
C ASP A 513 13.92 21.97 -15.14
N TRP A 514 14.30 23.25 -15.02
CA TRP A 514 13.54 24.26 -14.28
C TRP A 514 12.09 24.42 -14.80
N LYS A 515 11.79 23.94 -16.01
CA LYS A 515 10.44 23.92 -16.61
C LYS A 515 9.51 22.86 -15.99
N ARG A 516 10.03 21.71 -15.52
CA ARG A 516 9.25 20.74 -14.73
C ARG A 516 8.93 21.28 -13.34
N TRP A 517 9.81 22.13 -12.81
CA TRP A 517 9.65 22.87 -11.56
C TRP A 517 9.00 24.24 -11.73
N GLN A 518 8.56 24.61 -12.94
CA GLN A 518 7.70 25.76 -13.17
C GLN A 518 6.28 25.43 -12.70
N ILE A 519 6.10 25.53 -11.40
CA ILE A 519 4.77 25.65 -10.83
C ILE A 519 4.30 27.04 -11.25
N LYS A 520 3.47 27.07 -12.30
CA LYS A 520 2.65 28.24 -12.62
C LYS A 520 1.66 28.42 -11.49
N ASN A 521 2.12 29.04 -10.42
CA ASN A 521 1.24 29.59 -9.41
C ASN A 521 0.51 30.76 -10.09
N ARG A 522 -0.74 30.56 -10.49
CA ARG A 522 -1.58 31.64 -11.02
C ARG A 522 -1.82 32.73 -9.96
N ASP A 523 -1.62 32.40 -8.68
CA ASP A 523 -1.83 33.29 -7.53
C ASP A 523 -0.52 33.69 -6.80
N PHE A 524 0.61 33.07 -7.14
CA PHE A 524 1.94 33.48 -6.68
C PHE A 524 2.70 34.01 -7.89
N ASP A 525 2.19 35.13 -8.37
CA ASP A 525 2.92 35.98 -9.28
C ASP A 525 4.13 36.54 -8.51
N VAL A 526 5.30 36.60 -9.13
CA VAL A 526 6.40 37.42 -8.60
C VAL A 526 5.94 38.89 -8.48
N ASN A 527 4.83 39.26 -9.14
CA ASN A 527 4.10 40.51 -8.96
C ASN A 527 3.06 40.52 -7.82
N THR A 528 2.68 39.43 -7.14
CA THR A 528 1.94 39.50 -5.85
C THR A 528 2.89 39.63 -4.65
N VAL A 529 4.18 39.40 -4.88
CA VAL A 529 5.29 39.99 -4.12
C VAL A 529 5.43 41.51 -4.45
N SER A 530 4.46 42.15 -5.12
CA SER A 530 4.43 43.62 -5.29
C SER A 530 4.40 44.40 -3.98
N GLY A 531 4.05 43.77 -2.85
CA GLY A 531 4.29 44.35 -1.53
C GLY A 531 5.76 44.47 -1.13
N PHE A 532 6.67 43.73 -1.78
CA PHE A 532 8.13 43.86 -1.72
C PHE A 532 8.70 44.73 -2.84
N TYR A 533 7.97 44.90 -3.95
CA TYR A 533 8.37 45.72 -5.10
C TYR A 533 7.68 47.09 -5.13
N ASP A 534 7.59 47.75 -3.97
CA ASP A 534 7.36 49.19 -3.98
C ASP A 534 8.63 49.90 -4.50
N SER A 535 8.42 50.92 -5.32
CA SER A 535 9.32 51.62 -6.24
C SER A 535 10.65 52.16 -5.68
N SER A 536 10.93 51.99 -4.38
CA SER A 536 12.14 52.45 -3.71
C SER A 536 13.24 51.38 -3.56
N LEU A 537 12.96 50.10 -3.89
CA LEU A 537 13.81 48.91 -3.63
C LEU A 537 14.58 48.31 -4.85
N GLN A 538 14.52 48.91 -6.04
CA GLN A 538 15.01 48.30 -7.28
C GLN A 538 16.55 48.13 -7.41
N LEU A 539 17.38 49.02 -6.85
CA LEU A 539 18.84 48.98 -7.12
C LEU A 539 19.62 47.93 -6.29
N GLY A 540 19.34 47.80 -5.00
CA GLY A 540 20.04 46.85 -4.12
C GLY A 540 19.73 45.38 -4.47
N ASN A 541 18.50 45.09 -4.88
CA ASN A 541 18.05 43.75 -5.25
C ASN A 541 18.51 43.33 -6.64
N GLN A 542 18.78 44.25 -7.57
CA GLN A 542 19.44 43.91 -8.84
C GLN A 542 20.90 43.51 -8.64
N LEU A 543 21.63 44.19 -7.75
CA LEU A 543 23.02 43.86 -7.45
C LEU A 543 23.12 42.48 -6.77
N ALA A 544 22.29 42.23 -5.76
CA ALA A 544 22.17 40.93 -5.12
C ALA A 544 21.72 39.86 -6.14
N ALA A 545 20.63 40.07 -6.89
CA ALA A 545 20.15 39.10 -7.87
C ALA A 545 21.15 38.83 -9.01
N ASN A 546 22.01 39.79 -9.38
CA ASN A 546 23.06 39.59 -10.37
C ASN A 546 24.26 38.82 -9.81
N LEU A 547 24.73 39.16 -8.59
CA LEU A 547 25.73 38.38 -7.84
C LEU A 547 25.24 36.93 -7.59
N PHE A 548 23.95 36.76 -7.33
CA PHE A 548 23.33 35.45 -7.11
C PHE A 548 23.12 34.65 -8.40
N LYS A 549 22.82 35.30 -9.54
CA LYS A 549 22.74 34.62 -10.85
C LYS A 549 24.10 34.04 -11.27
N GLU A 550 25.20 34.66 -10.89
CA GLU A 550 26.55 34.13 -11.11
C GLU A 550 26.88 32.97 -10.17
N ASN A 551 26.59 33.08 -8.86
CA ASN A 551 26.83 31.99 -7.91
C ASN A 551 25.95 30.75 -8.14
N ARG A 552 24.73 30.92 -8.64
CA ARG A 552 23.83 29.81 -9.01
C ARG A 552 24.35 28.99 -10.20
N ARG A 553 25.27 29.53 -11.01
CA ARG A 553 25.88 28.85 -12.16
C ARG A 553 27.10 28.00 -11.82
N ASN A 554 27.85 28.33 -10.76
CA ASN A 554 29.22 27.84 -10.60
C ASN A 554 29.43 26.79 -9.49
N GLY A 555 28.46 26.59 -8.58
CA GLY A 555 28.57 25.60 -7.49
C GLY A 555 29.67 25.92 -6.44
N PRO A 556 29.62 25.35 -5.22
CA PRO A 556 30.58 25.66 -4.15
C PRO A 556 31.80 24.70 -4.10
N SER A 557 32.97 25.17 -3.62
CA SER A 557 34.24 24.42 -3.50
C SER A 557 34.59 24.00 -2.05
N PRO A 558 35.48 23.00 -1.83
CA PRO A 558 35.51 22.17 -0.61
C PRO A 558 36.38 22.58 0.60
N GLU A 559 36.98 23.77 0.69
CA GLU A 559 37.97 24.11 1.75
C GLU A 559 37.49 25.24 2.69
N SER A 560 36.89 24.94 3.86
CA SER A 560 36.53 26.01 4.84
C SER A 560 36.32 25.61 6.32
N VAL A 561 36.74 24.43 6.78
CA VAL A 561 36.31 23.91 8.11
C VAL A 561 37.02 24.54 9.33
N GLU A 562 38.17 25.22 9.21
CA GLU A 562 38.95 25.67 10.38
C GLU A 562 38.66 27.10 10.93
N VAL A 563 37.76 27.88 10.33
CA VAL A 563 37.61 29.33 10.64
C VAL A 563 36.48 29.64 11.65
N TYR A 564 35.62 28.68 11.99
CA TYR A 564 34.38 28.92 12.75
C TYR A 564 34.55 29.40 14.20
N ARG A 565 35.74 29.26 14.82
CA ARG A 565 35.96 29.66 16.23
C ARG A 565 36.32 31.13 16.43
N ALA A 566 36.70 31.88 15.39
CA ALA A 566 37.24 33.24 15.56
C ALA A 566 36.19 34.36 15.40
N VAL A 567 34.99 34.06 14.89
CA VAL A 567 34.04 35.08 14.41
C VAL A 567 32.91 35.42 15.40
N SER A 568 32.70 34.63 16.47
CA SER A 568 31.74 35.02 17.52
C SER A 568 32.18 36.24 18.32
N ASP A 569 33.48 36.55 18.30
CA ASP A 569 34.08 37.49 19.24
C ASP A 569 34.32 38.89 18.62
N GLU A 570 34.12 39.07 17.30
CA GLU A 570 34.48 40.33 16.60
C GLU A 570 33.31 41.07 15.90
N ILE A 571 32.05 40.74 16.21
CA ILE A 571 30.90 41.54 15.74
C ILE A 571 30.36 42.41 16.89
N ASP A 572 31.14 43.44 17.23
CA ASP A 572 30.95 44.28 18.42
C ASP A 572 30.07 45.53 18.19
N GLN A 573 29.23 45.55 17.13
CA GLN A 573 28.50 46.78 16.72
C GLN A 573 26.97 46.71 16.61
N ALA A 574 26.32 45.58 16.89
CA ALA A 574 24.93 45.42 16.49
C ALA A 574 23.96 45.36 17.68
N PHE A 575 23.03 46.32 17.72
CA PHE A 575 21.75 46.24 18.43
C PHE A 575 21.28 44.80 18.62
N SER A 576 21.03 44.39 19.86
CA SER A 576 20.39 43.12 20.19
C SER A 576 19.39 43.36 21.32
N LYS A 577 18.12 43.03 21.10
CA LYS A 577 17.07 43.27 22.08
C LYS A 577 16.14 42.09 22.19
N GLU A 578 15.85 41.72 23.42
CA GLU A 578 14.70 40.89 23.81
C GLU A 578 13.76 41.75 24.65
N LEU A 579 12.46 41.69 24.37
CA LEU A 579 11.45 42.33 25.20
C LEU A 579 10.08 41.67 25.04
N THR A 580 9.25 41.93 26.03
CA THR A 580 7.85 41.51 26.08
C THR A 580 6.94 42.67 25.72
N ILE A 581 5.96 42.42 24.85
CA ILE A 581 4.99 43.39 24.33
C ILE A 581 3.61 43.02 24.83
N ALA A 582 2.98 43.88 25.63
CA ALA A 582 1.64 43.66 26.16
C ALA A 582 0.58 43.57 25.03
N PRO A 583 -0.60 42.98 25.30
CA PRO A 583 -1.70 42.93 24.34
C PRO A 583 -2.01 44.31 23.75
N LYS A 584 -2.21 44.40 22.43
CA LYS A 584 -2.52 45.64 21.69
C LYS A 584 -1.50 46.78 21.86
N GLN A 585 -0.32 46.51 22.44
CA GLN A 585 0.69 47.52 22.71
C GLN A 585 1.54 47.81 21.47
N THR A 586 1.96 49.07 21.35
CA THR A 586 3.04 49.51 20.46
C THR A 586 4.26 49.90 21.29
N VAL A 587 5.44 49.42 20.90
CA VAL A 587 6.73 49.73 21.53
C VAL A 587 7.67 50.29 20.47
N GLU A 588 8.39 51.37 20.78
CA GLU A 588 9.48 51.88 19.95
C GLU A 588 10.81 51.62 20.65
N ILE A 589 11.80 51.13 19.89
CA ILE A 589 13.16 50.90 20.36
C ILE A 589 14.11 51.74 19.53
N GLU A 590 14.98 52.50 20.20
CA GLU A 590 16.07 53.20 19.54
C GLU A 590 17.20 52.23 19.18
N ILE A 591 17.66 52.33 17.93
CA ILE A 591 18.72 51.51 17.36
C ILE A 591 19.87 52.45 16.96
N PRO A 592 20.94 52.55 17.76
CA PRO A 592 22.14 53.25 17.31
C PRO A 592 22.76 52.48 16.15
N LEU A 593 22.99 53.16 15.03
CA LEU A 593 23.60 52.61 13.84
C LEU A 593 24.94 53.28 13.56
N GLU A 594 25.91 52.47 13.17
CA GLU A 594 27.13 52.92 12.52
C GLU A 594 26.93 53.09 11.02
N ALA A 595 27.84 53.81 10.36
CA ALA A 595 27.79 53.96 8.92
C ALA A 595 28.10 52.62 8.24
N ALA A 596 27.19 52.13 7.40
CA ALA A 596 27.33 50.86 6.73
C ALA A 596 26.64 50.90 5.35
N PRO A 597 27.12 50.15 4.34
CA PRO A 597 26.50 50.17 3.00
C PRO A 597 25.10 49.55 2.98
N ASN A 598 24.75 48.81 4.02
CA ASN A 598 23.43 48.25 4.23
C ASN A 598 23.24 47.91 5.72
N PHE A 599 21.98 47.82 6.14
CA PHE A 599 21.62 47.39 7.48
C PHE A 599 20.41 46.47 7.43
N GLY A 600 20.40 45.44 8.26
CA GLY A 600 19.28 44.52 8.41
C GLY A 600 19.03 44.18 9.87
N ILE A 601 17.82 43.71 10.14
CA ILE A 601 17.44 43.17 11.44
C ILE A 601 16.87 41.78 11.18
N THR A 602 17.43 40.78 11.86
CA THR A 602 16.81 39.46 11.98
C THR A 602 16.16 39.32 13.34
N PHE A 603 14.93 38.82 13.38
CA PHE A 603 14.16 38.73 14.60
C PHE A 603 13.19 37.55 14.58
N THR A 604 12.78 37.16 15.77
CA THR A 604 11.69 36.24 16.06
C THR A 604 10.56 37.03 16.74
N ALA A 605 9.33 36.75 16.30
CA ALA A 605 8.12 37.24 16.95
C ALA A 605 6.92 36.35 16.57
N ASN A 606 5.82 36.42 17.33
CA ASN A 606 4.55 35.80 16.96
C ASN A 606 3.94 36.44 15.68
N PRO A 607 3.28 35.70 14.78
CA PRO A 607 2.69 36.24 13.53
C PRO A 607 1.80 37.48 13.70
N GLY A 608 1.19 37.66 14.87
CA GLY A 608 0.39 38.86 15.20
C GLY A 608 1.18 40.11 15.57
N VAL A 609 2.52 40.05 15.60
CA VAL A 609 3.41 41.20 15.84
C VAL A 609 3.91 41.75 14.50
N SER A 610 3.65 43.03 14.24
CA SER A 610 4.24 43.76 13.12
C SER A 610 5.50 44.50 13.56
N VAL A 611 6.48 44.59 12.66
CA VAL A 611 7.77 45.25 12.91
C VAL A 611 8.05 46.25 11.80
N SER A 612 8.27 47.51 12.16
CA SER A 612 8.55 48.61 11.23
C SER A 612 9.86 49.29 11.59
N LEU A 613 10.75 49.43 10.61
CA LEU A 613 12.02 50.13 10.76
C LEU A 613 11.91 51.54 10.20
N MET A 614 12.17 52.54 11.04
CA MET A 614 12.14 53.97 10.69
C MET A 614 13.55 54.55 10.80
N ASN A 615 13.92 55.43 9.87
CA ASN A 615 15.20 56.14 9.96
C ASN A 615 15.17 57.28 10.98
N ASP A 616 16.30 57.96 11.12
CA ASP A 616 16.51 59.14 11.96
C ASP A 616 15.57 60.32 11.67
N LYS A 617 14.95 60.36 10.48
CA LYS A 617 13.95 61.35 10.07
C LYS A 617 12.51 60.88 10.32
N GLY A 618 12.31 59.72 10.95
CA GLY A 618 10.99 59.11 11.17
C GLY A 618 10.35 58.54 9.89
N VAL A 619 11.11 58.41 8.80
CA VAL A 619 10.61 57.84 7.54
C VAL A 619 10.68 56.32 7.64
N LEU A 620 9.57 55.66 7.30
CA LEU A 620 9.51 54.19 7.20
C LEU A 620 10.45 53.69 6.10
N VAL A 621 11.39 52.82 6.48
CA VAL A 621 12.39 52.22 5.56
C VAL A 621 11.99 50.83 5.13
N SER A 622 11.54 49.99 6.07
CA SER A 622 11.12 48.61 5.80
C SER A 622 10.13 48.14 6.86
N ARG A 623 9.30 47.14 6.54
CA ARG A 623 8.34 46.55 7.48
C ARG A 623 8.10 45.07 7.24
N ASN A 624 7.82 44.35 8.31
CA ASN A 624 7.25 43.00 8.32
C ASN A 624 5.88 43.12 8.99
N LEU A 625 4.81 43.02 8.19
CA LEU A 625 3.44 43.18 8.68
C LEU A 625 2.91 41.85 9.19
N LYS A 626 2.05 41.93 10.22
CA LYS A 626 1.17 40.82 10.59
C LYS A 626 0.39 40.31 9.37
N ASP A 627 0.00 39.05 9.42
CA ASP A 627 -0.78 38.37 8.37
C ASP A 627 -0.06 38.29 6.99
N SER A 628 1.15 38.82 6.85
CA SER A 628 1.98 38.58 5.67
C SER A 628 2.52 37.14 5.69
N PRO A 629 2.81 36.53 4.53
CA PRO A 629 3.46 35.21 4.49
C PRO A 629 4.75 35.16 5.33
N LEU A 630 5.52 36.25 5.33
CA LEU A 630 6.74 36.37 6.12
C LEU A 630 6.51 36.41 7.63
N ALA A 631 5.31 36.81 8.08
CA ALA A 631 4.99 36.80 9.50
C ALA A 631 4.94 35.39 10.07
N ASN A 632 4.76 34.37 9.22
CA ASN A 632 4.79 32.98 9.63
C ASN A 632 6.20 32.37 9.63
N MET A 633 7.23 33.11 9.20
CA MET A 633 8.61 32.67 9.32
C MET A 633 9.06 32.73 10.78
N THR A 634 9.84 31.74 11.19
CA THR A 634 10.54 31.73 12.47
C THR A 634 11.55 32.87 12.57
N PHE A 635 12.48 32.94 11.60
CA PHE A 635 13.45 34.01 11.52
C PHE A 635 13.01 35.02 10.46
N ARG A 636 12.38 36.08 10.94
CA ARG A 636 11.92 37.18 10.10
C ARG A 636 13.01 38.20 9.90
N MET A 637 12.90 38.94 8.80
CA MET A 637 13.88 39.95 8.45
C MET A 637 13.24 41.20 7.88
N ILE A 638 13.90 42.32 8.16
CA ILE A 638 13.72 43.60 7.47
C ILE A 638 15.10 44.16 7.17
N MET A 639 15.26 44.79 6.01
CA MET A 639 16.55 45.32 5.59
C MET A 639 16.39 46.61 4.81
N THR A 640 17.45 47.42 4.86
CA THR A 640 17.60 48.62 4.04
C THR A 640 18.29 48.24 2.74
N ASN A 641 17.86 48.87 1.66
CA ASN A 641 18.52 48.75 0.35
C ASN A 641 19.45 49.92 0.05
N ARG A 642 19.67 50.78 1.04
CA ARG A 642 20.48 51.99 0.94
C ARG A 642 21.52 51.98 2.05
N PRO A 643 22.71 52.56 1.80
CA PRO A 643 23.67 52.86 2.84
C PRO A 643 23.01 53.61 3.99
N VAL A 644 23.34 53.18 5.21
CA VAL A 644 22.98 53.86 6.43
C VAL A 644 24.16 54.73 6.86
N THR A 645 23.87 55.95 7.29
CA THR A 645 24.84 56.83 7.93
C THR A 645 24.76 56.67 9.44
N ARG A 646 25.85 56.98 10.15
CA ARG A 646 25.86 56.97 11.63
C ARG A 646 24.71 57.84 12.16
N SER A 647 23.74 57.22 12.83
CA SER A 647 22.49 57.85 13.27
C SER A 647 21.74 56.94 14.25
N VAL A 648 20.63 57.42 14.83
CA VAL A 648 19.74 56.61 15.68
C VAL A 648 18.45 56.37 14.93
N TRP A 649 18.18 55.10 14.64
CA TRP A 649 16.95 54.66 13.97
C TRP A 649 15.94 54.15 15.00
N LYS A 650 14.69 53.95 14.58
CA LYS A 650 13.63 53.42 15.45
C LYS A 650 13.06 52.12 14.91
N LEU A 651 12.92 51.14 15.78
CA LEU A 651 12.16 49.91 15.54
C LEU A 651 10.83 49.99 16.25
N LYS A 652 9.74 50.06 15.50
CA LYS A 652 8.38 50.03 16.03
C LYS A 652 7.83 48.61 15.97
N LEU A 653 7.43 48.09 17.12
CA LEU A 653 6.83 46.79 17.32
C LEU A 653 5.36 46.97 17.68
N GLU A 654 4.46 46.32 16.95
CA GLU A 654 3.01 46.45 17.15
C GLU A 654 2.41 45.06 17.40
N ASN A 655 2.11 44.74 18.67
CA ASN A 655 1.42 43.51 19.03
C ASN A 655 -0.08 43.69 18.81
N THR A 656 -0.63 42.99 17.82
CA THR A 656 -2.06 43.09 17.53
C THR A 656 -2.90 41.98 18.15
N THR A 657 -2.27 41.07 18.90
CA THR A 657 -2.96 39.98 19.58
C THR A 657 -3.56 40.43 20.92
N ASP A 658 -4.45 39.61 21.47
CA ASP A 658 -5.02 39.81 22.81
C ASP A 658 -4.15 39.21 23.92
N ARG A 659 -2.92 38.82 23.59
CA ARG A 659 -1.98 38.19 24.52
C ARG A 659 -0.66 38.92 24.49
N GLU A 660 0.07 38.78 25.58
CA GLU A 660 1.46 39.20 25.65
C GLU A 660 2.30 38.42 24.61
N GLN A 661 3.23 39.11 23.96
CA GLN A 661 4.10 38.52 22.93
C GLN A 661 5.57 38.84 23.21
N VAL A 662 6.45 37.92 22.85
CA VAL A 662 7.89 38.13 22.94
C VAL A 662 8.41 38.56 21.56
N PHE A 663 9.27 39.58 21.56
CA PHE A 663 10.11 39.95 20.44
C PHE A 663 11.56 39.74 20.84
N ALA A 664 12.34 39.14 19.95
CA ALA A 664 13.77 39.17 20.08
C ALA A 664 14.45 39.27 18.73
N GLY A 665 15.45 40.15 18.63
CA GLY A 665 16.12 40.38 17.36
C GLY A 665 17.45 41.08 17.52
N PHE A 666 18.22 41.05 16.44
CA PHE A 666 19.53 41.66 16.36
C PHE A 666 19.74 42.33 15.00
N GLY A 667 20.53 43.40 14.99
CA GLY A 667 20.97 44.09 13.79
C GLY A 667 22.20 43.42 13.14
N TRP A 668 22.41 43.69 11.86
CA TRP A 668 23.61 43.25 11.13
C TRP A 668 23.84 44.14 9.91
N SER A 669 25.10 44.23 9.45
CA SER A 669 25.46 44.74 8.13
C SER A 669 26.11 43.64 7.28
N ILE A 670 26.02 43.73 5.93
CA ILE A 670 26.70 42.76 5.06
C ILE A 670 28.21 43.03 5.03
N THR A 671 28.67 44.26 5.30
CA THR A 671 30.10 44.55 5.44
C THR A 671 30.74 44.01 6.71
N ASP A 672 29.93 43.60 7.70
CA ASP A 672 30.44 42.93 8.90
C ASP A 672 31.04 41.56 8.56
N GLY A 673 30.98 41.13 7.29
CA GLY A 673 31.67 39.95 6.82
C GLY A 673 31.27 38.74 7.64
N LEU A 674 29.97 38.47 7.79
CA LEU A 674 29.55 37.12 8.14
C LEU A 674 30.11 36.23 7.03
N PRO A 675 31.05 35.32 7.30
CA PRO A 675 31.77 34.62 6.27
C PRO A 675 30.79 33.72 5.53
N LEU A 676 30.28 34.21 4.41
CA LEU A 676 29.60 33.42 3.41
C LEU A 676 30.66 32.73 2.58
N ARG A 677 31.04 31.52 2.98
CA ARG A 677 31.57 30.54 2.04
C ARG A 677 30.95 29.18 2.29
#